data_AF-A0AA88DQ36-F1
#
_entry.id   AF-A0AA88DQ36-F1
#
_cell.length_a   1.000
_cell.length_b   1.000
_cell.length_c   1.000
_cell.angle_alpha   90.00
_cell.angle_beta   90.00
_cell.angle_gamma   90.00
#
_symmetry.space_group_name_H-M   'P 1'
#
loop_
_entity.id
_entity.type
_entity.pdbx_description
1 polymer ?
#
loop_
_entity_poly.entity_id
_entity_poly.type
_entity_poly.pdbx_seq_one_letter_code
_entity_poly.pdbx_strand_id
1 'polypeptide(L)'
;MASQSVVDLIEASSGVHFSGFHMNGLVKQSHSSEVEQPTTSATENVHMQPFVIGVAGGAASGKTTVCDMIIQQLHDQRVVLVNQDSFYHNLKEEELARVQDYNFDHPDAFDTEKLLASMDKLRNGQAVDIPKYDFKSYKSNVFPPRRVNPSDVIILEGILIFHDPRVRELLNMKIFVDTGHGLNILSPLLIADADVRLARRIRRDTVDKHRDIGAVLDQYSKFVKPAFDDFILPTKKYADIIIPRGGDNHVAIDLIVQHIRTKLGQHDLCKIYPNLYVIQSTFQIRGMHTLIRDSQTTKHDFVFYSDRLIRLVVEHGLGHLPFTEKQVTTPTGSVYTGVDFCKRLCGVSVIRSGESMENALRACCKGIKIGKILIHREGDNGQQLIYEKLPQDISDRHVLLLDPILGTGNSAVQAISLLLRKGVPESNIIFLNLISAPQGIHVVCKRFPRIKIVTSEIEIGLNEDFRVIPGMGEFGDRYFGTDDECSQYYKAGARFAKWRAVLKIGPTEPSELSIQQNAQGLARYAIICQENGLVPIVEPEVLTDGPHDIKKCAAVTETVLAAVAAEVIAEYTVTALRRTVPPAVPGIVFLSGGQSEEEATQNLNAMNKLEVLKPWTLSFSFGRALQQSTLKTWGGKKESIAKAQEAFLARAKANSEATLGKYAGASDTGLASESLFVKGYKY
;
A
#
# COMPACT_ATOMS: atom_id res chain seq x y z
N MET A 1 32.36 44.77 20.85
CA MET A 1 31.78 44.64 22.21
C MET A 1 30.40 44.01 22.07
N ALA A 2 30.22 42.90 22.78
CA ALA A 2 29.00 42.21 23.23
C ALA A 2 27.77 42.04 22.32
N SER A 3 27.48 40.75 22.08
CA SER A 3 26.22 40.11 21.71
C SER A 3 25.28 39.90 22.90
N GLN A 4 23.95 39.91 22.67
CA GLN A 4 22.90 39.24 23.47
C GLN A 4 21.63 39.18 22.58
N SER A 5 21.25 38.04 22.00
CA SER A 5 20.63 36.79 22.49
C SER A 5 19.11 36.88 22.73
N VAL A 6 18.40 36.05 21.95
CA VAL A 6 16.95 35.97 21.71
C VAL A 6 16.27 35.12 22.79
N VAL A 7 15.91 35.72 23.93
CA VAL A 7 15.17 35.01 25.01
C VAL A 7 13.83 35.67 25.40
N ASP A 8 13.48 36.86 24.92
CA ASP A 8 12.39 37.65 25.54
C ASP A 8 11.05 37.73 24.78
N LEU A 9 10.62 36.71 24.01
CA LEU A 9 9.37 36.83 23.24
C LEU A 9 8.35 35.69 23.30
N ILE A 10 8.39 34.80 24.30
CA ILE A 10 7.27 33.86 24.54
C ILE A 10 6.96 33.71 26.04
N GLU A 11 6.52 34.80 26.67
CA GLU A 11 5.75 34.76 27.93
C GLU A 11 4.64 35.81 27.86
N ALA A 12 3.54 35.51 27.15
CA ALA A 12 2.28 36.24 27.27
C ALA A 12 1.12 35.44 26.63
N SER A 13 0.50 34.54 27.40
CA SER A 13 -0.95 34.24 27.41
C SER A 13 -1.27 32.86 27.99
N SER A 14 -1.13 32.73 29.32
CA SER A 14 -1.75 31.64 30.08
C SER A 14 -2.52 32.22 31.27
N GLY A 15 -3.85 32.13 31.17
CA GLY A 15 -4.87 32.54 32.13
C GLY A 15 -6.17 32.66 31.34
N VAL A 16 -7.23 31.88 31.59
CA VAL A 16 -8.00 31.84 32.85
C VAL A 16 -8.62 30.44 33.07
N HIS A 17 -8.63 30.01 34.33
CA HIS A 17 -9.29 28.84 34.92
C HIS A 17 -10.85 28.88 34.86
N PHE A 18 -11.51 27.72 34.77
CA PHE A 18 -12.54 27.35 35.76
C PHE A 18 -12.82 25.84 35.82
N SER A 19 -13.09 25.39 37.04
CA SER A 19 -13.25 24.05 37.59
C SER A 19 -14.66 23.46 37.46
N GLY A 20 -14.78 22.12 37.44
CA GLY A 20 -16.05 21.40 37.61
C GLY A 20 -15.85 19.98 38.18
N PHE A 21 -16.43 19.75 39.36
CA PHE A 21 -16.32 18.58 40.23
C PHE A 21 -16.87 17.26 39.63
N HIS A 22 -16.18 16.14 39.89
CA HIS A 22 -16.74 14.79 39.80
C HIS A 22 -17.41 14.41 41.15
N MET A 23 -18.74 14.33 41.17
CA MET A 23 -19.48 13.50 42.13
C MET A 23 -19.85 12.19 41.42
N ASN A 24 -19.62 11.04 42.06
CA ASN A 24 -20.53 9.91 42.00
C ASN A 24 -20.26 9.00 43.20
N GLY A 25 -21.13 9.13 44.20
CA GLY A 25 -21.37 8.10 45.20
C GLY A 25 -22.58 7.26 44.80
N LEU A 26 -22.57 6.02 45.29
CA LEU A 26 -23.73 5.13 45.53
C LEU A 26 -24.46 4.57 44.31
N VAL A 27 -24.18 3.30 43.95
CA VAL A 27 -25.24 2.28 43.82
C VAL A 27 -24.69 0.92 44.31
N LYS A 28 -25.54 0.25 45.11
CA LYS A 28 -25.33 -0.95 45.91
C LYS A 28 -25.30 -2.24 45.09
N GLN A 29 -24.67 -3.24 45.72
CA GLN A 29 -24.78 -4.68 45.46
C GLN A 29 -26.24 -5.18 45.44
N SER A 30 -26.50 -6.18 44.59
CA SER A 30 -27.42 -7.27 44.89
C SER A 30 -26.97 -8.54 44.18
N HIS A 31 -26.66 -9.57 44.98
CA HIS A 31 -26.50 -10.96 44.56
C HIS A 31 -27.85 -11.58 44.19
N SER A 32 -27.89 -12.38 43.13
CA SER A 32 -28.65 -13.64 43.11
C SER A 32 -28.06 -14.60 42.09
N SER A 33 -27.79 -15.79 42.59
CA SER A 33 -27.23 -17.00 41.97
C SER A 33 -28.16 -17.66 40.96
N GLU A 34 -27.61 -18.16 39.86
CA GLU A 34 -28.02 -19.44 39.27
C GLU A 34 -26.92 -20.00 38.35
N VAL A 35 -26.85 -21.33 38.34
CA VAL A 35 -25.73 -22.17 37.91
C VAL A 35 -25.85 -22.51 36.43
N GLU A 36 -24.82 -22.27 35.62
CA GLU A 36 -24.62 -22.95 34.33
C GLU A 36 -23.13 -23.21 34.03
N GLN A 37 -22.89 -24.37 33.42
CA GLN A 37 -21.62 -25.07 33.20
C GLN A 37 -20.68 -24.39 32.19
N PRO A 38 -19.37 -24.75 32.15
CA PRO A 38 -18.33 -23.87 31.63
C PRO A 38 -18.29 -23.89 30.10
N THR A 39 -18.81 -22.84 29.47
CA THR A 39 -18.41 -22.50 28.10
C THR A 39 -17.05 -21.82 28.15
N THR A 40 -16.06 -22.45 27.54
CA THR A 40 -14.71 -21.90 27.35
C THR A 40 -14.76 -20.66 26.45
N SER A 41 -14.95 -19.50 27.06
CA SER A 41 -14.63 -18.19 26.50
C SER A 41 -13.65 -17.49 27.43
N ALA A 42 -12.44 -18.05 27.54
CA ALA A 42 -11.31 -17.24 27.91
C ALA A 42 -11.06 -16.29 26.74
N THR A 43 -11.57 -15.06 26.83
CA THR A 43 -10.94 -13.92 26.18
C THR A 43 -9.50 -13.88 26.70
N GLU A 44 -8.58 -14.49 25.96
CA GLU A 44 -7.16 -14.26 26.17
C GLU A 44 -6.92 -12.76 25.92
N ASN A 45 -6.83 -11.99 27.01
CA ASN A 45 -6.17 -10.70 26.99
C ASN A 45 -4.72 -10.97 26.58
N VAL A 46 -4.43 -10.90 25.28
CA VAL A 46 -3.07 -10.94 24.75
C VAL A 46 -2.39 -9.64 25.17
N HIS A 47 -1.91 -9.59 26.41
CA HIS A 47 -0.97 -8.56 26.86
C HIS A 47 0.33 -8.78 26.08
N MET A 48 0.51 -8.02 25.00
CA MET A 48 1.73 -8.04 24.21
C MET A 48 2.89 -7.45 25.02
N GLN A 49 3.97 -8.22 25.13
CA GLN A 49 5.17 -7.78 25.83
C GLN A 49 5.97 -6.77 25.00
N PRO A 50 6.53 -5.72 25.62
CA PRO A 50 7.34 -4.71 24.96
C PRO A 50 8.66 -5.29 24.46
N PHE A 51 9.22 -4.67 23.41
CA PHE A 51 10.51 -5.05 22.86
C PHE A 51 11.64 -4.42 23.70
N VAL A 52 12.39 -5.25 24.41
CA VAL A 52 13.43 -4.83 25.34
C VAL A 52 14.82 -4.91 24.68
N ILE A 53 15.51 -3.78 24.62
CA ILE A 53 16.85 -3.63 24.07
C ILE A 53 17.80 -3.42 25.23
N GLY A 54 18.81 -4.28 25.40
CA GLY A 54 19.89 -4.05 26.35
C GLY A 54 21.09 -3.40 25.67
N VAL A 55 21.56 -2.27 26.20
CA VAL A 55 22.78 -1.60 25.74
C VAL A 55 23.84 -1.64 26.83
N ALA A 56 24.87 -2.48 26.62
CA ALA A 56 25.98 -2.70 27.54
C ALA A 56 27.33 -2.23 27.00
N GLY A 57 28.35 -2.21 27.85
CA GLY A 57 29.70 -1.74 27.52
C GLY A 57 30.35 -0.99 28.68
N GLY A 58 31.67 -0.83 28.63
CA GLY A 58 32.40 -0.22 29.75
C GLY A 58 32.08 1.26 30.00
N ALA A 59 32.47 1.75 31.17
CA ALA A 59 32.32 3.17 31.50
C ALA A 59 32.99 4.05 30.43
N ALA A 60 32.30 5.12 30.02
CA ALA A 60 32.74 6.05 28.96
C ALA A 60 32.91 5.47 27.54
N SER A 61 32.32 4.30 27.23
CA SER A 61 32.32 3.73 25.87
C SER A 61 31.38 4.43 24.87
N GLY A 62 30.43 5.25 25.36
CA GLY A 62 29.46 5.96 24.51
C GLY A 62 28.06 5.33 24.45
N LYS A 63 27.73 4.41 25.37
CA LYS A 63 26.38 3.79 25.49
C LYS A 63 25.26 4.82 25.51
N THR A 64 25.34 5.81 26.39
CA THR A 64 24.33 6.85 26.54
C THR A 64 24.13 7.60 25.23
N THR A 65 25.21 7.97 24.54
CA THR A 65 25.17 8.61 23.23
C THR A 65 24.47 7.74 22.18
N VAL A 66 24.78 6.44 22.14
CA VAL A 66 24.10 5.49 21.24
C VAL A 66 22.60 5.42 21.56
N CYS A 67 22.22 5.33 22.84
CA CYS A 67 20.82 5.29 23.26
C CYS A 67 20.08 6.57 22.87
N ASP A 68 20.67 7.73 23.13
CA ASP A 68 20.09 9.04 22.79
C ASP A 68 19.90 9.17 21.27
N MET A 69 20.86 8.72 20.47
CA MET A 69 20.74 8.73 19.01
C MET A 69 19.65 7.78 18.51
N ILE A 70 19.53 6.58 19.09
CA ILE A 70 18.43 5.64 18.77
C ILE A 70 17.08 6.28 19.12
N ILE A 71 16.94 6.88 20.30
CA ILE A 71 15.70 7.54 20.75
C ILE A 71 15.36 8.72 19.84
N GLN A 72 16.35 9.58 19.55
CA GLN A 72 16.18 10.73 18.67
C GLN A 72 15.73 10.30 17.27
N GLN A 73 16.41 9.34 16.65
CA GLN A 73 16.04 8.88 15.32
C GLN A 73 14.70 8.14 15.28
N LEU A 74 14.28 7.48 16.37
CA LEU A 74 12.95 6.86 16.43
C LEU A 74 11.83 7.91 16.49
N HIS A 75 12.09 9.13 16.97
CA HIS A 75 11.12 10.25 17.05
C HIS A 75 9.75 9.87 17.65
N ASP A 76 9.69 8.81 18.46
CA ASP A 76 8.44 8.19 18.92
C ASP A 76 8.28 8.37 20.43
N GLN A 77 7.09 8.77 20.88
CA GLN A 77 6.76 8.89 22.31
C GLN A 77 6.65 7.52 23.01
N ARG A 78 6.84 6.41 22.28
CA ARG A 78 6.67 5.02 22.71
C ARG A 78 7.99 4.26 22.91
N VAL A 79 9.08 5.00 23.19
CA VAL A 79 10.36 4.44 23.65
C VAL A 79 10.64 4.95 25.07
N VAL A 80 11.02 4.06 25.98
CA VAL A 80 11.49 4.48 27.31
C VAL A 80 12.87 3.92 27.64
N LEU A 81 13.72 4.79 28.18
CA LEU A 81 15.04 4.44 28.68
C LEU A 81 14.96 4.09 30.17
N VAL A 82 15.57 2.98 30.58
CA VAL A 82 15.78 2.53 31.97
C VAL A 82 17.28 2.39 32.18
N ASN A 83 17.83 3.11 33.16
CA ASN A 83 19.27 3.08 33.44
C ASN A 83 19.55 2.19 34.65
N GLN A 84 20.51 1.27 34.51
CA GLN A 84 20.99 0.39 35.58
C GLN A 84 21.49 1.19 36.78
N ASP A 85 22.07 2.37 36.56
CA ASP A 85 22.54 3.29 37.60
C ASP A 85 21.44 3.75 38.57
N SER A 86 20.16 3.55 38.25
CA SER A 86 19.06 3.84 39.17
C SER A 86 18.95 2.81 40.30
N PHE A 87 19.57 1.64 40.15
CA PHE A 87 19.38 0.48 41.00
C PHE A 87 20.60 0.17 41.86
N TYR A 88 21.46 1.15 42.20
CA TYR A 88 22.49 0.93 43.22
C TYR A 88 21.88 0.68 44.61
N HIS A 89 22.54 -0.16 45.40
CA HIS A 89 22.25 -0.27 46.82
C HIS A 89 22.63 1.03 47.56
N ASN A 90 21.88 1.36 48.61
CA ASN A 90 22.27 2.44 49.52
C ASN A 90 23.51 2.00 50.30
N LEU A 91 24.50 2.90 50.43
CA LEU A 91 25.65 2.62 51.29
C LEU A 91 25.24 2.63 52.77
N LYS A 92 25.80 1.69 53.54
CA LYS A 92 25.74 1.67 55.01
C LYS A 92 26.66 2.75 55.58
N GLU A 93 26.47 3.13 56.85
CA GLU A 93 27.31 4.16 57.49
C GLU A 93 28.82 3.84 57.45
N GLU A 94 29.17 2.56 57.61
CA GLU A 94 30.56 2.07 57.52
C GLU A 94 31.14 2.23 56.11
N GLU A 95 30.34 2.00 55.07
CA GLU A 95 30.74 2.15 53.67
C GLU A 95 30.77 3.62 53.26
N LEU A 96 29.89 4.45 53.83
CA LEU A 96 29.89 5.91 53.70
C LEU A 96 31.16 6.55 54.29
N ALA A 97 31.69 5.99 55.38
CA ALA A 97 32.96 6.41 55.94
C ALA A 97 34.17 6.08 55.03
N ARG A 98 34.02 5.12 54.10
CA ARG A 98 35.07 4.63 53.19
C ARG A 98 34.62 4.58 51.73
N VAL A 99 33.84 5.56 51.30
CA VAL A 99 33.29 5.61 49.92
C VAL A 99 34.36 5.52 48.84
N GLN A 100 35.54 6.09 49.10
CA GLN A 100 36.66 6.08 48.16
C GLN A 100 37.18 4.67 47.88
N ASP A 101 36.88 3.70 48.76
CA ASP A 101 37.25 2.29 48.64
C ASP A 101 36.10 1.41 48.15
N TYR A 102 34.91 1.96 47.89
CA TYR A 102 33.76 1.20 47.43
C TYR A 102 33.77 1.02 45.91
N ASN A 103 33.61 -0.22 45.44
CA ASN A 103 33.61 -0.55 44.03
C ASN A 103 32.19 -0.50 43.42
N PHE A 104 31.84 0.64 42.83
CA PHE A 104 30.56 0.82 42.12
C PHE A 104 30.47 0.04 40.80
N ASP A 105 31.57 -0.47 40.27
CA ASP A 105 31.60 -1.24 39.04
C ASP A 105 31.54 -2.76 39.31
N HIS A 106 31.31 -3.19 40.57
CA HIS A 106 31.11 -4.59 40.95
C HIS A 106 29.63 -5.01 40.83
N PRO A 107 29.30 -6.26 40.42
CA PRO A 107 27.91 -6.74 40.35
C PRO A 107 27.10 -6.55 41.65
N ASP A 108 27.72 -6.78 42.80
CA ASP A 108 27.08 -6.64 44.13
C ASP A 108 26.72 -5.19 44.51
N ALA A 109 27.16 -4.20 43.74
CA ALA A 109 26.75 -2.81 43.96
C ALA A 109 25.30 -2.54 43.52
N PHE A 110 24.70 -3.44 42.72
CA PHE A 110 23.39 -3.26 42.11
C PHE A 110 22.32 -4.17 42.71
N ASP A 111 21.17 -3.59 43.02
CA ASP A 111 19.93 -4.27 43.39
C ASP A 111 19.26 -4.88 42.14
N THR A 112 19.78 -6.02 41.73
CA THR A 112 19.32 -6.73 40.53
C THR A 112 17.89 -7.26 40.69
N GLU A 113 17.48 -7.62 41.91
CA GLU A 113 16.11 -8.06 42.18
C GLU A 113 15.10 -6.93 41.95
N LYS A 114 15.41 -5.71 42.39
CA LYS A 114 14.57 -4.54 42.15
C LYS A 114 14.53 -4.15 40.67
N LEU A 115 15.64 -4.29 39.95
CA LEU A 115 15.69 -4.11 38.50
C LEU A 115 14.77 -5.12 37.79
N LEU A 116 14.92 -6.41 38.07
CA LEU A 116 14.11 -7.48 37.50
C LEU A 116 12.62 -7.27 37.78
N ALA A 117 12.25 -6.94 39.03
CA ALA A 117 10.87 -6.66 39.41
C ALA A 117 10.29 -5.44 38.68
N SER A 118 11.11 -4.41 38.42
CA SER A 118 10.71 -3.22 37.67
C SER A 118 10.51 -3.55 36.18
N MET A 119 11.43 -4.31 35.59
CA MET A 119 11.35 -4.73 34.19
C MET A 119 10.17 -5.68 33.95
N ASP A 120 9.87 -6.58 34.89
CA ASP A 120 8.73 -7.48 34.79
C ASP A 120 7.39 -6.72 34.81
N LYS A 121 7.24 -5.74 35.70
CA LYS A 121 6.08 -4.84 35.71
C LYS A 121 5.91 -4.08 34.39
N LEU A 122 7.00 -3.51 33.86
CA LEU A 122 6.96 -2.81 32.58
C LEU A 122 6.61 -3.76 31.42
N ARG A 123 7.11 -5.00 31.46
CA ARG A 123 6.78 -6.04 30.48
C ARG A 123 5.31 -6.45 30.50
N ASN A 124 4.69 -6.39 31.68
CA ASN A 124 3.28 -6.68 31.89
C ASN A 124 2.38 -5.45 31.71
N GLY A 125 2.88 -4.36 31.13
CA GLY A 125 2.09 -3.16 30.85
C GLY A 125 1.76 -2.32 32.07
N GLN A 126 2.51 -2.45 33.17
CA GLN A 126 2.31 -1.67 34.39
C GLN A 126 3.35 -0.56 34.52
N ALA A 127 2.91 0.66 34.86
CA ALA A 127 3.82 1.77 35.11
C ALA A 127 4.61 1.56 36.41
N VAL A 128 5.89 1.95 36.41
CA VAL A 128 6.82 1.73 37.53
C VAL A 128 7.49 3.04 37.93
N ASP A 129 7.63 3.25 39.24
CA ASP A 129 8.43 4.34 39.79
C ASP A 129 9.88 3.91 39.89
N ILE A 130 10.70 4.38 38.95
CA ILE A 130 12.13 4.07 38.96
C ILE A 130 12.83 5.05 39.91
N PRO A 131 13.57 4.54 40.92
CA PRO A 131 14.31 5.39 41.85
C PRO A 131 15.38 6.20 41.13
N LYS A 132 15.81 7.30 41.73
CA LYS A 132 16.97 8.06 41.26
C LYS A 132 18.08 7.91 42.30
N TYR A 133 19.20 7.32 41.90
CA TYR A 133 20.38 7.25 42.76
C TYR A 133 21.14 8.57 42.71
N ASP A 134 21.42 9.14 43.87
CA ASP A 134 22.24 10.35 43.97
C ASP A 134 23.63 10.01 44.47
N PHE A 135 24.62 10.22 43.61
CA PHE A 135 26.04 9.98 43.91
C PHE A 135 26.66 11.01 44.86
N LYS A 136 25.92 12.05 45.29
CA LYS A 136 26.35 12.96 46.37
C LYS A 136 25.93 12.45 47.74
N SER A 137 24.70 11.98 47.87
CA SER A 137 24.16 11.44 49.13
C SER A 137 24.30 9.92 49.27
N TYR A 138 24.67 9.21 48.19
CA TYR A 138 24.80 7.76 48.08
C TYR A 138 23.52 6.99 48.48
N LYS A 139 22.37 7.60 48.16
CA LYS A 139 21.04 7.07 48.49
C LYS A 139 20.10 7.12 47.29
N SER A 140 19.20 6.15 47.25
CA SER A 140 18.15 5.95 46.22
C SER A 140 16.83 6.67 46.55
N ASN A 141 16.81 7.53 47.57
CA ASN A 141 15.61 8.16 48.14
C ASN A 141 15.41 9.63 47.72
N VAL A 142 15.87 10.01 46.52
CA VAL A 142 15.62 11.36 46.01
C VAL A 142 14.21 11.44 45.42
N PHE A 143 13.37 12.28 46.02
CA PHE A 143 12.02 12.56 45.53
C PHE A 143 12.00 13.75 44.55
N PRO A 144 11.11 13.73 43.54
CA PRO A 144 10.19 12.65 43.20
C PRO A 144 10.87 11.51 42.39
N PRO A 145 10.44 10.25 42.55
CA PRO A 145 10.90 9.15 41.69
C PRO A 145 10.48 9.41 40.23
N ARG A 146 11.24 8.85 39.27
CA ARG A 146 10.89 8.98 37.86
C ARG A 146 9.84 7.93 37.51
N ARG A 147 8.58 8.38 37.35
CA ARG A 147 7.50 7.54 36.81
C ARG A 147 7.84 7.14 35.37
N VAL A 148 7.93 5.84 35.13
CA VAL A 148 8.09 5.25 33.80
C VAL A 148 6.80 4.55 33.43
N ASN A 149 6.16 5.04 32.37
CA ASN A 149 4.97 4.41 31.82
C ASN A 149 5.37 3.23 30.90
N PRO A 150 4.48 2.24 30.74
CA PRO A 150 4.65 1.20 29.75
C PRO A 150 4.87 1.79 28.36
N SER A 151 5.72 1.15 27.58
CA SER A 151 6.17 1.65 26.27
C SER A 151 6.42 0.47 25.34
N ASP A 152 6.27 0.66 24.03
CA ASP A 152 6.44 -0.41 23.04
C ASP A 152 7.91 -0.89 22.96
N VAL A 153 8.84 0.04 23.20
CA VAL A 153 10.28 -0.24 23.32
C VAL A 153 10.80 0.18 24.68
N ILE A 154 11.52 -0.72 25.33
CA ILE A 154 12.26 -0.42 26.54
C ILE A 154 13.75 -0.57 26.24
N ILE A 155 14.52 0.51 26.38
CA ILE A 155 15.97 0.48 26.32
C ILE A 155 16.48 0.36 27.76
N LEU A 156 17.11 -0.76 28.09
CA LEU A 156 17.82 -0.97 29.35
C LEU A 156 19.31 -0.69 29.11
N GLU A 157 19.83 0.39 29.67
CA GLU A 157 21.23 0.82 29.54
C GLU A 157 21.99 0.57 30.85
N GLY A 158 23.22 0.05 30.76
CA GLY A 158 24.06 -0.12 31.94
C GLY A 158 25.40 -0.80 31.65
N ILE A 159 26.32 -0.78 32.61
CA ILE A 159 27.64 -1.37 32.45
C ILE A 159 27.64 -2.91 32.62
N LEU A 160 26.68 -3.46 33.37
CA LEU A 160 26.65 -4.86 33.81
C LEU A 160 25.34 -5.58 33.50
N ILE A 161 24.47 -5.01 32.67
CA ILE A 161 23.15 -5.60 32.35
C ILE A 161 23.24 -6.97 31.64
N PHE A 162 24.41 -7.34 31.10
CA PHE A 162 24.66 -8.67 30.50
C PHE A 162 25.33 -9.65 31.46
N HIS A 163 25.68 -9.24 32.68
CA HIS A 163 26.33 -10.11 33.67
C HIS A 163 25.36 -11.18 34.19
N ASP A 164 24.19 -10.76 34.68
CA ASP A 164 23.17 -11.67 35.22
C ASP A 164 22.39 -12.38 34.08
N PRO A 165 22.30 -13.74 34.07
CA PRO A 165 21.53 -14.48 33.08
C PRO A 165 20.04 -14.12 33.03
N ARG A 166 19.43 -13.83 34.18
CA ARG A 166 18.00 -13.52 34.27
C ARG A 166 17.68 -12.19 33.59
N VAL A 167 18.56 -11.20 33.73
CA VAL A 167 18.42 -9.93 33.00
C VAL A 167 18.58 -10.18 31.51
N ARG A 168 19.55 -11.02 31.08
CA ARG A 168 19.76 -11.35 29.67
C ARG A 168 18.55 -12.00 29.02
N GLU A 169 17.84 -12.87 29.73
CA GLU A 169 16.63 -13.55 29.24
C GLU A 169 15.47 -12.58 28.97
N LEU A 170 15.44 -11.42 29.64
CA LEU A 170 14.45 -10.36 29.38
C LEU A 170 14.70 -9.59 28.07
N LEU A 171 15.93 -9.60 27.56
CA LEU A 171 16.34 -8.75 26.44
C LEU A 171 16.06 -9.43 25.10
N ASN A 172 15.30 -8.77 24.24
CA ASN A 172 15.07 -9.22 22.86
C ASN A 172 16.24 -8.90 21.92
N MET A 173 17.03 -7.87 22.25
CA MET A 173 18.24 -7.49 21.51
C MET A 173 19.32 -7.03 22.47
N LYS A 174 20.55 -7.49 22.27
CA LYS A 174 21.71 -7.23 23.14
C LYS A 174 22.81 -6.52 22.36
N ILE A 175 22.95 -5.22 22.61
CA ILE A 175 23.93 -4.35 21.96
C ILE A 175 25.09 -4.11 22.92
N PHE A 176 26.32 -4.35 22.45
CA PHE A 176 27.54 -4.01 23.19
C PHE A 176 28.28 -2.88 22.49
N VAL A 177 28.52 -1.79 23.21
CA VAL A 177 29.21 -0.60 22.69
C VAL A 177 30.69 -0.68 23.02
N ASP A 178 31.50 -0.74 21.97
CA ASP A 178 32.95 -0.90 21.99
C ASP A 178 33.62 0.35 21.40
N THR A 179 34.70 0.83 22.02
CA THR A 179 35.46 1.99 21.52
C THR A 179 36.67 1.60 20.67
N GLY A 180 36.94 0.30 20.49
CA GLY A 180 38.01 -0.20 19.65
C GLY A 180 37.83 0.03 18.15
N HIS A 181 38.95 0.26 17.45
CA HIS A 181 39.01 0.20 15.99
C HIS A 181 38.97 -1.25 15.53
N GLY A 182 37.86 -1.67 14.93
CA GLY A 182 37.80 -2.93 14.20
C GLY A 182 38.63 -2.85 12.93
N LEU A 183 39.93 -3.15 13.01
CA LEU A 183 40.77 -3.76 11.97
C LEU A 183 42.22 -3.83 12.48
N ASN A 184 42.62 -4.99 13.02
CA ASN A 184 43.93 -5.57 12.73
C ASN A 184 44.03 -6.98 13.33
N ILE A 185 44.05 -7.98 12.43
CA ILE A 185 44.17 -9.41 12.75
C ILE A 185 45.64 -9.77 13.14
N LEU A 186 46.51 -8.78 13.38
CA LEU A 186 47.95 -9.01 13.58
C LEU A 186 48.57 -8.33 14.82
N SER A 187 47.77 -7.91 15.82
CA SER A 187 48.35 -7.57 17.13
C SER A 187 47.35 -7.78 18.28
N PRO A 188 47.70 -8.57 19.32
CA PRO A 188 46.88 -8.71 20.52
C PRO A 188 47.12 -7.49 21.41
N LEU A 189 46.48 -6.36 21.08
CA LEU A 189 46.61 -5.14 21.90
C LEU A 189 45.22 -4.58 22.23
N LEU A 190 44.65 -5.12 23.32
CA LEU A 190 43.51 -4.62 24.10
C LEU A 190 43.69 -3.18 24.65
N ILE A 191 44.76 -2.48 24.26
CA ILE A 191 45.21 -1.23 24.91
C ILE A 191 44.45 0.00 24.36
N ALA A 192 44.11 0.02 23.07
CA ALA A 192 43.48 1.19 22.45
C ALA A 192 42.07 1.51 23.00
N ASP A 193 41.33 0.50 23.47
CA ASP A 193 39.95 0.66 23.97
C ASP A 193 39.93 1.29 25.38
N ALA A 194 40.86 0.87 26.25
CA ALA A 194 40.99 1.37 27.61
C ALA A 194 41.42 2.85 27.64
N ASP A 195 42.32 3.25 26.74
CA ASP A 195 42.88 4.60 26.69
C ASP A 195 41.85 5.64 26.24
N VAL A 196 41.05 5.33 25.22
CA VAL A 196 39.98 6.22 24.73
C VAL A 196 38.91 6.44 25.80
N ARG A 197 38.50 5.36 26.47
CA ARG A 197 37.56 5.45 27.60
C ARG A 197 38.13 6.21 28.78
N LEU A 198 39.39 5.98 29.13
CA LEU A 198 40.07 6.71 30.19
C LEU A 198 40.13 8.20 29.88
N ALA A 199 40.53 8.58 28.67
CA ALA A 199 40.56 9.98 28.22
C ALA A 199 39.17 10.63 28.28
N ARG A 200 38.13 9.93 27.79
CA ARG A 200 36.73 10.39 27.89
C ARG A 200 36.28 10.53 29.35
N ARG A 201 36.67 9.60 30.23
CA ARG A 201 36.34 9.61 31.66
C ARG A 201 37.04 10.74 32.40
N ILE A 202 38.33 10.96 32.16
CA ILE A 202 39.09 12.09 32.69
C ILE A 202 38.37 13.37 32.32
N ARG A 203 38.12 13.60 31.02
CA ARG A 203 37.42 14.82 30.56
C ARG A 203 36.07 15.01 31.25
N ARG A 204 35.23 13.98 31.28
CA ARG A 204 33.89 14.05 31.91
C ARG A 204 33.97 14.32 33.41
N ASP A 205 34.81 13.59 34.13
CA ASP A 205 34.82 13.66 35.60
C ASP A 205 35.60 14.89 36.11
N THR A 206 36.56 15.44 35.35
CA THR A 206 37.29 16.66 35.71
C THR A 206 36.57 17.92 35.25
N VAL A 207 36.06 17.96 34.02
CA VAL A 207 35.38 19.14 33.46
C VAL A 207 33.92 19.22 33.93
N ASP A 208 33.16 18.14 33.82
CA ASP A 208 31.72 18.18 34.13
C ASP A 208 31.47 18.00 35.63
N LYS A 209 32.28 17.18 36.32
CA LYS A 209 32.10 16.84 37.75
C LYS A 209 33.13 17.47 38.70
N HIS A 210 34.04 18.31 38.19
CA HIS A 210 35.02 19.07 38.99
C HIS A 210 35.89 18.20 39.92
N ARG A 211 36.21 16.96 39.52
CA ARG A 211 37.09 16.06 40.29
C ARG A 211 38.56 16.30 39.93
N ASP A 212 39.43 16.02 40.89
CA ASP A 212 40.88 16.00 40.68
C ASP A 212 41.30 14.86 39.74
N ILE A 213 42.27 15.12 38.86
CA ILE A 213 42.77 14.15 37.88
C ILE A 213 43.42 12.96 38.58
N GLY A 214 44.21 13.18 39.62
CA GLY A 214 44.87 12.12 40.38
C GLY A 214 43.85 11.15 40.97
N ALA A 215 42.82 11.68 41.63
CA ALA A 215 41.73 10.86 42.19
C ALA A 215 40.98 10.05 41.11
N VAL A 216 40.79 10.60 39.91
CA VAL A 216 40.16 9.87 38.79
C VAL A 216 41.04 8.73 38.28
N LEU A 217 42.36 8.95 38.16
CA LEU A 217 43.33 7.95 37.73
C LEU A 217 43.48 6.81 38.76
N ASP A 218 43.51 7.16 40.04
CA ASP A 218 43.57 6.20 41.15
C ASP A 218 42.31 5.32 41.19
N GLN A 219 41.12 5.94 41.11
CA GLN A 219 39.86 5.22 41.04
C GLN A 219 39.79 4.31 39.80
N TYR A 220 40.28 4.80 38.65
CA TYR A 220 40.29 4.02 37.42
C TYR A 220 41.15 2.76 37.53
N SER A 221 42.37 2.92 38.04
CA SER A 221 43.34 1.83 38.18
C SER A 221 42.91 0.83 39.25
N LYS A 222 42.33 1.32 40.34
CA LYS A 222 41.95 0.50 41.49
C LYS A 222 40.66 -0.30 41.27
N PHE A 223 39.66 0.27 40.60
CA PHE A 223 38.33 -0.34 40.50
C PHE A 223 37.82 -0.50 39.07
N VAL A 224 37.88 0.55 38.26
CA VAL A 224 37.17 0.60 36.97
C VAL A 224 37.78 -0.34 35.94
N LYS A 225 39.10 -0.34 35.79
CA LYS A 225 39.80 -1.19 34.83
C LYS A 225 39.69 -2.67 35.23
N PRO A 226 40.01 -3.08 36.48
CA PRO A 226 39.79 -4.45 36.92
C PRO A 226 38.34 -4.91 36.75
N ALA A 227 37.35 -4.11 37.18
CA ALA A 227 35.95 -4.47 37.03
C ALA A 227 35.51 -4.61 35.57
N PHE A 228 36.08 -3.80 34.67
CA PHE A 228 35.83 -3.97 33.24
C PHE A 228 36.39 -5.29 32.72
N ASP A 229 37.63 -5.63 33.05
CA ASP A 229 38.30 -6.83 32.58
C ASP A 229 37.64 -8.10 33.15
N ASP A 230 37.21 -8.05 34.42
CA ASP A 230 36.67 -9.21 35.14
C ASP A 230 35.17 -9.42 34.90
N PHE A 231 34.36 -8.35 34.82
CA PHE A 231 32.90 -8.47 34.82
C PHE A 231 32.21 -7.96 33.54
N ILE A 232 32.76 -6.95 32.86
CA ILE A 232 32.06 -6.29 31.75
C ILE A 232 32.50 -6.87 30.41
N LEU A 233 33.81 -6.88 30.12
CA LEU A 233 34.37 -7.36 28.87
C LEU A 233 33.98 -8.82 28.56
N PRO A 234 33.98 -9.76 29.53
CA PRO A 234 33.56 -11.14 29.26
C PRO A 234 32.10 -11.26 28.82
N THR A 235 31.25 -10.28 29.13
CA THR A 235 29.83 -10.29 28.73
C THR A 235 29.61 -9.90 27.27
N LYS A 236 30.64 -9.34 26.60
CA LYS A 236 30.62 -9.02 25.16
C LYS A 236 30.24 -10.24 24.30
N LYS A 237 30.58 -11.46 24.73
CA LYS A 237 30.24 -12.71 24.04
C LYS A 237 28.73 -12.99 23.96
N TYR A 238 27.92 -12.33 24.78
CA TYR A 238 26.46 -12.47 24.77
C TYR A 238 25.78 -11.42 23.88
N ALA A 239 26.52 -10.50 23.27
CA ALA A 239 25.96 -9.46 22.44
C ALA A 239 25.54 -10.02 21.07
N ASP A 240 24.36 -9.61 20.61
CA ASP A 240 23.89 -9.86 19.24
C ASP A 240 24.55 -8.89 18.26
N ILE A 241 24.83 -7.67 18.71
CA ILE A 241 25.42 -6.59 17.92
C ILE A 241 26.53 -5.92 18.70
N ILE A 242 27.68 -5.69 18.06
CA ILE A 242 28.78 -4.90 18.61
C ILE A 242 28.90 -3.61 17.79
N ILE A 243 28.79 -2.46 18.44
CA ILE A 243 28.97 -1.15 17.80
C ILE A 243 30.38 -0.65 18.08
N PRO A 244 31.29 -0.69 17.10
CA PRO A 244 32.61 -0.06 17.24
C PRO A 244 32.49 1.45 17.14
N ARG A 245 33.34 2.18 17.85
CA ARG A 245 33.40 3.66 17.92
C ARG A 245 32.17 4.33 18.51
N GLY A 246 31.30 3.57 19.19
CA GLY A 246 30.11 4.09 19.87
C GLY A 246 29.24 5.02 19.01
N GLY A 247 28.93 6.22 19.52
CA GLY A 247 28.07 7.20 18.87
C GLY A 247 28.58 7.73 17.51
N ASP A 248 29.87 7.57 17.22
CA ASP A 248 30.46 8.05 15.95
C ASP A 248 30.10 7.13 14.76
N ASN A 249 29.48 5.97 15.02
CA ASN A 249 29.09 5.00 14.01
C ASN A 249 27.62 5.13 13.62
N HIS A 250 27.30 6.24 12.94
CA HIS A 250 25.95 6.54 12.46
C HIS A 250 25.35 5.41 11.61
N VAL A 251 26.14 4.75 10.77
CA VAL A 251 25.67 3.64 9.91
C VAL A 251 25.16 2.46 10.74
N ALA A 252 25.88 2.07 11.80
CA ALA A 252 25.44 1.00 12.68
C ALA A 252 24.16 1.38 13.43
N ILE A 253 24.06 2.64 13.88
CA ILE A 253 22.87 3.16 14.57
C ILE A 253 21.67 3.19 13.63
N ASP A 254 21.83 3.66 12.39
CA ASP A 254 20.77 3.68 11.38
C ASP A 254 20.26 2.27 11.06
N LEU A 255 21.16 1.28 10.95
CA LEU A 255 20.78 -0.12 10.74
C LEU A 255 19.99 -0.70 11.92
N ILE A 256 20.39 -0.35 13.15
CA ILE A 256 19.66 -0.75 14.37
C ILE A 256 18.29 -0.09 14.39
N VAL A 257 18.21 1.22 14.12
CA VAL A 257 16.94 1.95 14.06
C VAL A 257 16.04 1.40 12.96
N GLN A 258 16.57 1.05 11.79
CA GLN A 258 15.80 0.38 10.74
C GLN A 258 15.33 -1.01 11.16
N HIS A 259 16.17 -1.78 11.87
CA HIS A 259 15.77 -3.08 12.40
C HIS A 259 14.65 -2.95 13.44
N ILE A 260 14.79 -2.01 14.36
CA ILE A 260 13.76 -1.68 15.37
C ILE A 260 12.48 -1.22 14.65
N ARG A 261 12.57 -0.29 13.70
CA ARG A 261 11.43 0.13 12.87
C ARG A 261 10.83 -1.00 12.06
N THR A 262 11.60 -1.99 11.62
CA THR A 262 11.06 -3.16 10.92
C THR A 262 10.34 -4.09 11.90
N LYS A 263 10.87 -4.25 13.11
CA LYS A 263 10.25 -5.04 14.20
C LYS A 263 9.00 -4.35 14.76
N LEU A 264 8.96 -3.03 14.81
CA LEU A 264 7.81 -2.22 15.24
C LEU A 264 6.81 -1.99 14.09
N GLY A 265 7.31 -1.83 12.86
CA GLY A 265 6.60 -1.28 11.70
C GLY A 265 5.84 -2.27 10.84
N GLN A 266 5.70 -3.54 11.24
CA GLN A 266 4.67 -4.43 10.68
C GLN A 266 3.48 -4.63 11.62
N HIS A 267 3.56 -4.15 12.88
CA HIS A 267 2.58 -4.53 13.91
C HIS A 267 1.90 -3.38 14.65
N ASP A 268 2.39 -2.14 14.62
CA ASP A 268 1.80 -1.09 15.47
C ASP A 268 0.36 -0.70 15.09
N LEU A 269 0.04 -0.63 13.80
CA LEU A 269 -1.36 -0.41 13.38
C LEU A 269 -2.22 -1.64 13.59
N CYS A 270 -1.70 -2.85 13.40
CA CYS A 270 -2.44 -4.09 13.66
C CYS A 270 -2.73 -4.30 15.16
N LYS A 271 -1.87 -3.76 16.05
CA LYS A 271 -2.09 -3.72 17.50
C LYS A 271 -3.20 -2.73 17.89
N ILE A 272 -3.23 -1.55 17.25
CA ILE A 272 -4.25 -0.52 17.51
C ILE A 272 -5.59 -0.92 16.89
N TYR A 273 -5.54 -1.52 15.70
CA TYR A 273 -6.70 -1.91 14.90
C TYR A 273 -6.70 -3.42 14.69
N PRO A 274 -7.39 -4.20 15.54
CA PRO A 274 -7.45 -5.67 15.42
C PRO A 274 -8.14 -6.15 14.15
N ASN A 275 -8.80 -5.23 13.44
CA ASN A 275 -9.48 -5.43 12.18
C ASN A 275 -8.60 -5.10 10.94
N LEU A 276 -7.30 -4.82 11.14
CA LEU A 276 -6.30 -4.67 10.09
C LEU A 276 -5.43 -5.94 9.99
N TYR A 277 -5.34 -6.48 8.78
CA TYR A 277 -4.56 -7.67 8.47
C TYR A 277 -3.52 -7.33 7.40
N VAL A 278 -2.26 -7.65 7.71
CA VAL A 278 -1.14 -7.49 6.78
C VAL A 278 -0.65 -8.86 6.38
N ILE A 279 -0.54 -9.10 5.07
CA ILE A 279 -0.03 -10.37 4.55
C ILE A 279 1.40 -10.56 5.01
N GLN A 280 1.75 -11.78 5.42
CA GLN A 280 3.11 -12.11 5.83
C GLN A 280 4.10 -11.76 4.72
N SER A 281 5.02 -10.83 5.00
CA SER A 281 6.02 -10.40 4.05
C SER A 281 7.06 -11.51 3.82
N THR A 282 7.16 -12.00 2.59
CA THR A 282 8.18 -12.96 2.14
C THR A 282 9.12 -12.30 1.13
N PHE A 283 10.30 -12.89 0.87
CA PHE A 283 11.20 -12.38 -0.17
C PHE A 283 10.55 -12.33 -1.56
N GLN A 284 9.60 -13.23 -1.85
CA GLN A 284 8.83 -13.19 -3.10
C GLN A 284 7.88 -12.00 -3.16
N ILE A 285 7.11 -11.76 -2.09
CA ILE A 285 6.21 -10.59 -2.01
C ILE A 285 7.02 -9.30 -2.10
N ARG A 286 8.13 -9.20 -1.37
CA ARG A 286 9.04 -8.06 -1.44
C ARG A 286 9.63 -7.87 -2.85
N GLY A 287 10.04 -8.95 -3.51
CA GLY A 287 10.53 -8.89 -4.90
C GLY A 287 9.49 -8.38 -5.89
N MET A 288 8.23 -8.82 -5.76
CA MET A 288 7.14 -8.29 -6.58
C MET A 288 6.88 -6.82 -6.28
N HIS A 289 6.88 -6.42 -5.01
CA HIS A 289 6.79 -5.02 -4.60
C HIS A 289 7.91 -4.17 -5.20
N THR A 290 9.15 -4.64 -5.21
CA THR A 290 10.27 -3.94 -5.84
C THR A 290 9.98 -3.63 -7.32
N LEU A 291 9.49 -4.61 -8.08
CA LEU A 291 9.23 -4.47 -9.51
C LEU A 291 8.05 -3.52 -9.80
N ILE A 292 6.95 -3.63 -9.07
CA ILE A 292 5.81 -2.72 -9.27
C ILE A 292 6.11 -1.30 -8.77
N ARG A 293 7.07 -1.12 -7.85
CA ARG A 293 7.50 0.21 -7.37
C ARG A 293 8.49 0.89 -8.31
N ASP A 294 9.30 0.11 -9.03
CA ASP A 294 10.31 0.68 -9.93
C ASP A 294 9.65 1.45 -11.08
N SER A 295 10.03 2.72 -11.20
CA SER A 295 9.61 3.63 -12.28
C SER A 295 10.02 3.18 -13.68
N GLN A 296 11.06 2.35 -13.79
CA GLN A 296 11.59 1.84 -15.06
C GLN A 296 10.90 0.54 -15.53
N THR A 297 10.05 -0.05 -14.69
CA THR A 297 9.34 -1.29 -15.03
C THR A 297 8.39 -1.08 -16.20
N THR A 298 8.48 -1.95 -17.20
CA THR A 298 7.60 -1.92 -18.37
C THR A 298 6.13 -2.13 -17.97
N LYS A 299 5.19 -1.59 -18.75
CA LYS A 299 3.75 -1.81 -18.52
C LYS A 299 3.39 -3.30 -18.40
N HIS A 300 3.95 -4.12 -19.30
CA HIS A 300 3.68 -5.56 -19.30
C HIS A 300 4.11 -6.21 -17.98
N ASP A 301 5.32 -5.92 -17.52
CA ASP A 301 5.85 -6.47 -16.27
C ASP A 301 5.09 -5.91 -15.07
N PHE A 302 4.77 -4.61 -15.08
CA PHE A 302 3.98 -3.98 -14.03
C PHE A 302 2.63 -4.68 -13.85
N VAL A 303 1.90 -4.91 -14.94
CA VAL A 303 0.62 -5.63 -14.91
C VAL A 303 0.82 -7.07 -14.43
N PHE A 304 1.81 -7.79 -14.98
CA PHE A 304 2.09 -9.18 -14.61
C PHE A 304 2.38 -9.34 -13.11
N TYR A 305 3.28 -8.53 -12.55
CA TYR A 305 3.63 -8.62 -11.13
C TYR A 305 2.52 -8.07 -10.22
N SER A 306 1.77 -7.06 -10.67
CA SER A 306 0.58 -6.58 -9.97
C SER A 306 -0.48 -7.67 -9.86
N ASP A 307 -0.82 -8.36 -10.95
CA ASP A 307 -1.82 -9.44 -10.95
C ASP A 307 -1.43 -10.58 -10.01
N ARG A 308 -0.14 -10.93 -9.94
CA ARG A 308 0.37 -11.93 -9.00
C ARG A 308 0.20 -11.50 -7.55
N LEU A 309 0.51 -10.25 -7.23
CA LEU A 309 0.37 -9.73 -5.87
C LEU A 309 -1.11 -9.58 -5.48
N ILE A 310 -1.94 -9.06 -6.38
CA ILE A 310 -3.41 -8.98 -6.23
C ILE A 310 -3.97 -10.37 -5.91
N ARG A 311 -3.53 -11.41 -6.62
CA ARG A 311 -4.00 -12.78 -6.36
C ARG A 311 -3.74 -13.20 -4.92
N LEU A 312 -2.57 -12.90 -4.37
CA LEU A 312 -2.23 -13.20 -2.97
C LEU A 312 -3.12 -12.42 -2.01
N VAL A 313 -3.36 -11.13 -2.28
CA VAL A 313 -4.24 -10.29 -1.45
C VAL A 313 -5.68 -10.81 -1.46
N VAL A 314 -6.20 -11.17 -2.63
CA VAL A 314 -7.55 -11.72 -2.76
C VAL A 314 -7.69 -13.04 -2.00
N GLU A 315 -6.76 -13.99 -2.18
CA GLU A 315 -6.79 -15.27 -1.47
C GLU A 315 -6.73 -15.08 0.05
N HIS A 316 -5.86 -14.17 0.53
CA HIS A 316 -5.79 -13.85 1.95
C HIS A 316 -7.09 -13.20 2.46
N GLY A 317 -7.68 -12.30 1.67
CA GLY A 317 -8.97 -11.67 1.98
C GLY A 317 -10.13 -12.66 2.10
N LEU A 318 -10.18 -13.66 1.22
CA LEU A 318 -11.17 -14.73 1.26
C LEU A 318 -11.05 -15.59 2.54
N GLY A 319 -9.83 -15.72 3.09
CA GLY A 319 -9.58 -16.43 4.35
C GLY A 319 -10.25 -15.80 5.57
N HIS A 320 -10.68 -14.53 5.50
CA HIS A 320 -11.37 -13.83 6.58
C HIS A 320 -12.90 -13.94 6.53
N LEU A 321 -13.44 -14.67 5.55
CA LEU A 321 -14.86 -14.96 5.45
C LEU A 321 -15.29 -15.99 6.50
N PRO A 322 -16.56 -15.95 6.96
CA PRO A 322 -17.10 -16.98 7.83
C PRO A 322 -17.01 -18.37 7.19
N PHE A 323 -16.79 -19.39 8.00
CA PHE A 323 -16.80 -20.79 7.58
C PHE A 323 -17.59 -21.63 8.57
N THR A 324 -18.09 -22.78 8.11
CA THR A 324 -18.75 -23.79 8.94
C THR A 324 -17.98 -25.09 8.86
N GLU A 325 -17.76 -25.77 9.99
CA GLU A 325 -17.11 -27.07 10.01
C GLU A 325 -17.92 -28.09 9.18
N LYS A 326 -17.22 -28.91 8.41
CA LYS A 326 -17.83 -29.94 7.56
C LYS A 326 -16.98 -31.19 7.56
N GLN A 327 -17.59 -32.31 7.90
CA GLN A 327 -16.97 -33.62 7.76
C GLN A 327 -17.27 -34.20 6.38
N VAL A 328 -16.26 -34.79 5.76
CA VAL A 328 -16.39 -35.53 4.50
C VAL A 328 -15.75 -36.89 4.64
N THR A 329 -16.32 -37.88 3.97
CA THR A 329 -15.70 -39.19 3.83
C THR A 329 -14.74 -39.15 2.64
N THR A 330 -13.47 -39.44 2.88
CA THR A 330 -12.45 -39.50 1.83
C THR A 330 -12.67 -40.74 0.95
N PRO A 331 -12.07 -40.79 -0.26
CA PRO A 331 -12.10 -41.99 -1.10
C PRO A 331 -11.47 -43.23 -0.44
N THR A 332 -10.69 -43.06 0.64
CA THR A 332 -10.12 -44.15 1.44
C THR A 332 -11.07 -44.66 2.55
N GLY A 333 -12.26 -44.09 2.66
CA GLY A 333 -13.25 -44.42 3.70
C GLY A 333 -12.97 -43.74 5.06
N SER A 334 -11.94 -42.90 5.16
CA SER A 334 -11.61 -42.16 6.38
C SER A 334 -12.45 -40.89 6.50
N VAL A 335 -12.73 -40.42 7.71
CA VAL A 335 -13.40 -39.13 7.93
C VAL A 335 -12.35 -38.03 7.97
N TYR A 336 -12.55 -36.98 7.17
CA TYR A 336 -11.76 -35.75 7.21
C TYR A 336 -12.64 -34.59 7.68
N THR A 337 -12.18 -33.89 8.70
CA THR A 337 -12.83 -32.67 9.21
C THR A 337 -12.23 -31.46 8.51
N GLY A 338 -13.02 -30.86 7.61
CA GLY A 338 -12.69 -29.64 6.88
C GLY A 338 -13.70 -28.53 7.16
N VAL A 339 -13.80 -27.58 6.23
CA VAL A 339 -14.70 -26.42 6.33
C VAL A 339 -15.47 -26.18 5.03
N ASP A 340 -16.68 -25.63 5.13
CA ASP A 340 -17.46 -25.07 4.02
C ASP A 340 -17.41 -23.54 4.11
N PHE A 341 -17.15 -22.88 2.97
CA PHE A 341 -16.98 -21.42 2.93
C PHE A 341 -18.32 -20.70 2.79
N CYS A 342 -18.36 -19.46 3.30
CA CYS A 342 -19.51 -18.58 3.15
C CYS A 342 -19.94 -18.43 1.67
N LYS A 343 -21.25 -18.50 1.45
CA LYS A 343 -21.90 -18.34 0.14
C LYS A 343 -22.40 -16.90 -0.01
N ARG A 344 -22.71 -16.48 -1.23
CA ARG A 344 -23.21 -15.11 -1.57
C ARG A 344 -22.17 -14.00 -1.39
N LEU A 345 -21.04 -14.15 -2.06
CA LEU A 345 -20.00 -13.11 -2.14
C LEU A 345 -20.33 -12.08 -3.24
N CYS A 346 -19.79 -10.88 -3.09
CA CYS A 346 -19.77 -9.82 -4.10
C CYS A 346 -18.42 -9.10 -4.06
N GLY A 347 -17.83 -8.84 -5.21
CA GLY A 347 -16.76 -7.85 -5.33
C GLY A 347 -17.35 -6.48 -5.59
N VAL A 348 -16.77 -5.41 -5.03
CA VAL A 348 -17.13 -4.03 -5.39
C VAL A 348 -15.84 -3.27 -5.69
N SER A 349 -15.64 -2.86 -6.93
CA SER A 349 -14.45 -2.10 -7.35
C SER A 349 -14.69 -0.60 -7.25
N VAL A 350 -13.73 0.12 -6.66
CA VAL A 350 -13.65 1.59 -6.75
C VAL A 350 -12.97 1.93 -8.07
N ILE A 351 -13.69 2.59 -8.97
CA ILE A 351 -13.18 2.98 -10.28
C ILE A 351 -12.18 4.14 -10.08
N ARG A 352 -10.98 4.13 -10.68
CA ARG A 352 -10.47 3.22 -11.73
C ARG A 352 -9.58 2.07 -11.20
N SER A 353 -8.73 2.34 -10.21
CA SER A 353 -7.69 1.42 -9.72
C SER A 353 -8.23 0.06 -9.25
N GLY A 354 -9.39 0.04 -8.58
CA GLY A 354 -10.06 -1.16 -8.07
C GLY A 354 -10.41 -2.20 -9.14
N GLU A 355 -10.59 -1.78 -10.39
CA GLU A 355 -10.95 -2.69 -11.47
C GLU A 355 -9.83 -3.66 -11.84
N SER A 356 -8.57 -3.29 -11.59
CA SER A 356 -7.40 -4.17 -11.78
C SER A 356 -7.52 -5.47 -10.97
N MET A 357 -8.23 -5.43 -9.83
CA MET A 357 -8.33 -6.55 -8.92
C MET A 357 -9.46 -7.54 -9.29
N GLU A 358 -10.37 -7.16 -10.19
CA GLU A 358 -11.55 -7.97 -10.51
C GLU A 358 -11.19 -9.30 -11.18
N ASN A 359 -10.16 -9.32 -12.02
CA ASN A 359 -9.75 -10.53 -12.73
C ASN A 359 -9.24 -11.60 -11.77
N ALA A 360 -8.38 -11.20 -10.82
CA ALA A 360 -7.91 -12.09 -9.76
C ALA A 360 -9.07 -12.62 -8.92
N LEU A 361 -10.03 -11.75 -8.56
CA LEU A 361 -11.21 -12.14 -7.80
C LEU A 361 -12.11 -13.13 -8.54
N ARG A 362 -12.41 -12.89 -9.83
CA ARG A 362 -13.17 -13.84 -10.66
C ARG A 362 -12.45 -15.17 -10.82
N ALA A 363 -11.12 -15.15 -10.87
CA ALA A 363 -10.32 -16.36 -10.94
C ALA A 363 -10.28 -17.13 -9.60
N CYS A 364 -10.50 -16.49 -8.45
CA CYS A 364 -10.66 -17.17 -7.15
C CYS A 364 -12.09 -17.67 -6.97
N CYS A 365 -13.07 -16.84 -7.32
CA CYS A 365 -14.49 -17.08 -7.06
C CYS A 365 -15.26 -17.12 -8.38
N LYS A 366 -15.46 -18.32 -8.93
CA LYS A 366 -16.24 -18.51 -10.17
C LYS A 366 -17.66 -17.98 -9.99
N GLY A 367 -18.09 -17.12 -10.93
CA GLY A 367 -19.46 -16.57 -10.94
C GLY A 367 -19.74 -15.50 -9.88
N ILE A 368 -18.71 -14.93 -9.24
CA ILE A 368 -18.89 -13.83 -8.30
C ILE A 368 -19.53 -12.60 -8.98
N LYS A 369 -20.52 -12.00 -8.33
CA LYS A 369 -21.12 -10.73 -8.79
C LYS A 369 -20.14 -9.59 -8.53
N ILE A 370 -20.05 -8.64 -9.46
CA ILE A 370 -19.21 -7.45 -9.33
C ILE A 370 -20.08 -6.19 -9.39
N GLY A 371 -20.02 -5.40 -8.32
CA GLY A 371 -20.52 -4.03 -8.29
C GLY A 371 -19.40 -3.02 -8.57
N LYS A 372 -19.77 -1.81 -8.94
CA LYS A 372 -18.84 -0.72 -9.24
C LYS A 372 -19.27 0.59 -8.61
N ILE A 373 -18.29 1.35 -8.13
CA ILE A 373 -18.47 2.68 -7.53
C ILE A 373 -17.45 3.63 -8.15
N LEU A 374 -17.90 4.78 -8.68
CA LEU A 374 -17.04 5.86 -9.15
C LEU A 374 -17.13 7.05 -8.21
N ILE A 375 -15.99 7.43 -7.65
CA ILE A 375 -15.83 8.61 -6.81
C ILE A 375 -14.87 9.55 -7.51
N HIS A 376 -15.27 10.78 -7.77
CA HIS A 376 -14.47 11.78 -8.45
C HIS A 376 -14.21 12.98 -7.52
N ARG A 377 -13.14 13.73 -7.79
CA ARG A 377 -12.77 14.92 -7.02
C ARG A 377 -13.11 16.17 -7.83
N GLU A 378 -14.16 16.90 -7.46
CA GLU A 378 -14.46 18.21 -8.06
C GLU A 378 -13.89 19.36 -7.19
N GLY A 379 -12.76 19.93 -7.61
CA GLY A 379 -12.20 21.16 -7.01
C GLY A 379 -11.92 21.09 -5.49
N ASP A 380 -12.01 22.25 -4.83
CA ASP A 380 -11.78 22.43 -3.39
C ASP A 380 -12.96 21.96 -2.51
N ASN A 381 -14.11 21.62 -3.10
CA ASN A 381 -15.36 21.31 -2.39
C ASN A 381 -15.51 19.83 -2.00
N GLY A 382 -14.50 19.00 -2.26
CA GLY A 382 -14.44 17.59 -1.83
C GLY A 382 -14.85 16.57 -2.89
N GLN A 383 -14.57 15.30 -2.60
CA GLN A 383 -14.89 14.17 -3.49
C GLN A 383 -16.41 13.92 -3.54
N GLN A 384 -16.96 13.57 -4.69
CA GLN A 384 -18.37 13.26 -4.89
C GLN A 384 -18.57 11.89 -5.57
N LEU A 385 -19.59 11.16 -5.12
CA LEU A 385 -20.06 9.93 -5.76
C LEU A 385 -20.72 10.28 -7.09
N ILE A 386 -20.12 9.85 -8.20
CA ILE A 386 -20.63 10.13 -9.56
C ILE A 386 -21.46 8.97 -10.11
N TYR A 387 -21.08 7.73 -9.79
CA TYR A 387 -21.75 6.55 -10.36
C TYR A 387 -21.70 5.37 -9.40
N GLU A 388 -22.78 4.59 -9.38
CA GLU A 388 -22.84 3.29 -8.75
C GLU A 388 -23.62 2.29 -9.60
N LYS A 389 -23.15 1.04 -9.65
CA LYS A 389 -23.90 -0.10 -10.17
C LYS A 389 -23.61 -1.30 -9.29
N LEU A 390 -24.54 -1.63 -8.41
CA LEU A 390 -24.40 -2.68 -7.41
C LEU A 390 -25.44 -3.79 -7.65
N PRO A 391 -25.17 -5.04 -7.25
CA PRO A 391 -26.20 -6.08 -7.24
C PRO A 391 -27.41 -5.65 -6.41
N GLN A 392 -28.62 -5.98 -6.89
CA GLN A 392 -29.86 -5.64 -6.18
C GLN A 392 -29.95 -6.28 -4.78
N ASP A 393 -29.33 -7.45 -4.62
CA ASP A 393 -29.29 -8.24 -3.39
C ASP A 393 -28.01 -8.00 -2.58
N ILE A 394 -27.38 -6.81 -2.68
CA ILE A 394 -26.10 -6.52 -2.03
C ILE A 394 -26.19 -6.47 -0.49
N SER A 395 -27.35 -6.09 0.07
CA SER A 395 -27.56 -6.03 1.53
C SER A 395 -27.32 -7.36 2.24
N ASP A 396 -27.57 -8.47 1.53
CA ASP A 396 -27.51 -9.83 2.08
C ASP A 396 -26.20 -10.55 1.70
N ARG A 397 -25.18 -9.81 1.27
CA ARG A 397 -23.91 -10.35 0.75
C ARG A 397 -22.71 -9.93 1.59
N HIS A 398 -21.66 -10.75 1.53
CA HIS A 398 -20.33 -10.33 1.94
C HIS A 398 -19.65 -9.58 0.79
N VAL A 399 -19.15 -8.39 1.08
CA VAL A 399 -18.57 -7.48 0.09
C VAL A 399 -17.06 -7.43 0.23
N LEU A 400 -16.36 -7.80 -0.84
CA LEU A 400 -14.94 -7.58 -1.03
C LEU A 400 -14.78 -6.23 -1.75
N LEU A 401 -14.51 -5.17 -1.01
CA LEU A 401 -14.24 -3.84 -1.56
C LEU A 401 -12.82 -3.82 -2.11
N LEU A 402 -12.64 -3.39 -3.35
CA LEU A 402 -11.37 -3.49 -4.09
C LEU A 402 -10.83 -2.10 -4.42
N ASP A 403 -9.66 -1.78 -3.88
CA ASP A 403 -8.87 -0.62 -4.27
C ASP A 403 -7.38 -0.86 -3.96
N PRO A 404 -6.48 -0.98 -4.95
CA PRO A 404 -5.07 -1.27 -4.75
C PRO A 404 -4.34 -0.34 -3.78
N ILE A 405 -4.77 0.92 -3.66
CA ILE A 405 -4.09 1.93 -2.84
C ILE A 405 -5.06 2.52 -1.82
N LEU A 406 -4.76 2.36 -0.53
CA LEU A 406 -5.38 3.13 0.54
C LEU A 406 -4.50 4.33 0.92
N GLY A 407 -4.76 5.49 0.30
CA GLY A 407 -4.05 6.75 0.56
C GLY A 407 -4.56 7.52 1.77
N THR A 408 -5.30 8.62 1.54
CA THR A 408 -5.92 9.44 2.60
C THR A 408 -7.11 8.78 3.29
N GLY A 409 -7.73 7.78 2.64
CA GLY A 409 -8.95 7.11 3.11
C GLY A 409 -10.25 7.79 2.70
N ASN A 410 -10.23 8.98 2.07
CA ASN A 410 -11.45 9.71 1.72
C ASN A 410 -12.36 8.94 0.74
N SER A 411 -11.80 8.43 -0.36
CA SER A 411 -12.55 7.64 -1.34
C SER A 411 -13.10 6.35 -0.71
N ALA A 412 -12.28 5.67 0.10
CA ALA A 412 -12.71 4.47 0.82
C ALA A 412 -13.88 4.76 1.76
N VAL A 413 -13.83 5.87 2.52
CA VAL A 413 -14.91 6.28 3.42
C VAL A 413 -16.22 6.51 2.66
N GLN A 414 -16.17 7.13 1.50
CA GLN A 414 -17.38 7.35 0.68
C GLN A 414 -17.95 6.04 0.14
N ALA A 415 -17.09 5.16 -0.39
CA ALA A 415 -17.51 3.84 -0.89
C ALA A 415 -18.14 3.00 0.23
N ILE A 416 -17.50 2.93 1.40
CA ILE A 416 -18.00 2.19 2.56
C ILE A 416 -19.33 2.80 3.04
N SER A 417 -19.41 4.13 3.17
CA SER A 417 -20.65 4.82 3.57
C SER A 417 -21.80 4.54 2.62
N LEU A 418 -21.53 4.44 1.31
CA LEU A 418 -22.53 4.06 0.31
C LEU A 418 -23.02 2.63 0.53
N LEU A 419 -22.11 1.67 0.71
CA LEU A 419 -22.46 0.28 0.97
C LEU A 419 -23.32 0.11 2.22
N LEU A 420 -22.97 0.82 3.31
CA LEU A 420 -23.77 0.85 4.53
C LEU A 420 -25.18 1.41 4.28
N ARG A 421 -25.30 2.50 3.51
CA ARG A 421 -26.61 3.07 3.10
C ARG A 421 -27.44 2.12 2.24
N LYS A 422 -26.79 1.23 1.48
CA LYS A 422 -27.45 0.15 0.70
C LYS A 422 -27.80 -1.07 1.55
N GLY A 423 -27.59 -1.02 2.86
CA GLY A 423 -27.98 -2.06 3.81
C GLY A 423 -26.94 -3.16 4.00
N VAL A 424 -25.72 -2.99 3.49
CA VAL A 424 -24.63 -3.96 3.75
C VAL A 424 -24.17 -3.82 5.20
N PRO A 425 -24.12 -4.91 6.01
CA PRO A 425 -23.58 -4.85 7.35
C PRO A 425 -22.09 -4.49 7.33
N GLU A 426 -21.66 -3.63 8.24
CA GLU A 426 -20.26 -3.17 8.35
C GLU A 426 -19.26 -4.34 8.50
N SER A 427 -19.62 -5.35 9.31
CA SER A 427 -18.83 -6.57 9.53
C SER A 427 -18.73 -7.49 8.31
N ASN A 428 -19.58 -7.28 7.30
CA ASN A 428 -19.61 -8.06 6.07
C ASN A 428 -18.75 -7.43 4.96
N ILE A 429 -18.12 -6.29 5.23
CA ILE A 429 -17.23 -5.62 4.28
C ILE A 429 -15.77 -5.97 4.64
N ILE A 430 -15.05 -6.46 3.63
CA ILE A 430 -13.60 -6.68 3.70
C ILE A 430 -12.98 -5.80 2.61
N PHE A 431 -12.12 -4.89 3.02
CA PHE A 431 -11.45 -3.96 2.13
C PHE A 431 -10.06 -4.49 1.75
N LEU A 432 -9.83 -4.70 0.46
CA LEU A 432 -8.61 -5.29 -0.08
C LEU A 432 -7.74 -4.22 -0.74
N ASN A 433 -6.49 -4.12 -0.31
CA ASN A 433 -5.49 -3.17 -0.79
C ASN A 433 -4.16 -3.89 -1.10
N LEU A 434 -3.37 -3.36 -2.03
CA LEU A 434 -1.97 -3.76 -2.18
C LEU A 434 -1.12 -2.99 -1.16
N ILE A 435 -1.24 -1.67 -1.15
CA ILE A 435 -0.51 -0.80 -0.23
C ILE A 435 -1.44 0.15 0.49
N SER A 436 -1.08 0.46 1.73
CA SER A 436 -1.89 1.32 2.60
C SER A 436 -1.01 2.31 3.34
N ALA A 437 -1.38 3.59 3.33
CA ALA A 437 -0.76 4.61 4.17
C ALA A 437 -1.38 4.59 5.59
N PRO A 438 -0.57 4.81 6.65
CA PRO A 438 -1.04 4.89 8.04
C PRO A 438 -2.23 5.84 8.23
N GLN A 439 -2.22 6.99 7.54
CA GLN A 439 -3.27 8.01 7.60
C GLN A 439 -4.62 7.45 7.13
N GLY A 440 -4.65 6.76 5.99
CA GLY A 440 -5.87 6.15 5.43
C GLY A 440 -6.41 5.02 6.30
N ILE A 441 -5.52 4.17 6.81
CA ILE A 441 -5.88 3.10 7.78
C ILE A 441 -6.57 3.72 9.00
N HIS A 442 -5.97 4.76 9.57
CA HIS A 442 -6.50 5.43 10.75
C HIS A 442 -7.90 6.02 10.52
N VAL A 443 -8.10 6.68 9.37
CA VAL A 443 -9.39 7.27 8.98
C VAL A 443 -10.47 6.19 8.83
N VAL A 444 -10.16 5.10 8.13
CA VAL A 444 -11.13 4.03 7.86
C VAL A 444 -11.44 3.25 9.14
N CYS A 445 -10.43 2.79 9.88
CA CYS A 445 -10.64 1.95 11.07
C CYS A 445 -11.30 2.71 12.23
N LYS A 446 -11.03 4.02 12.41
CA LYS A 446 -11.74 4.81 13.43
C LYS A 446 -13.21 5.01 13.08
N ARG A 447 -13.51 5.20 11.80
CA ARG A 447 -14.88 5.48 11.34
C ARG A 447 -15.73 4.22 11.21
N PHE A 448 -15.11 3.11 10.86
CA PHE A 448 -15.75 1.81 10.64
C PHE A 448 -14.98 0.71 11.41
N PRO A 449 -15.14 0.60 12.74
CA PRO A 449 -14.36 -0.32 13.56
C PRO A 449 -14.63 -1.81 13.31
N ARG A 450 -15.71 -2.17 12.61
CA ARG A 450 -16.07 -3.58 12.31
C ARG A 450 -15.70 -4.01 10.90
N ILE A 451 -15.25 -3.11 10.03
CA ILE A 451 -14.75 -3.48 8.70
C ILE A 451 -13.43 -4.24 8.84
N LYS A 452 -13.13 -5.18 7.95
CA LYS A 452 -11.79 -5.79 7.90
C LYS A 452 -10.97 -5.15 6.79
N ILE A 453 -9.73 -4.76 7.05
CA ILE A 453 -8.80 -4.27 6.02
C ILE A 453 -7.72 -5.33 5.81
N VAL A 454 -7.43 -5.67 4.55
CA VAL A 454 -6.37 -6.62 4.17
C VAL A 454 -5.43 -5.93 3.19
N THR A 455 -4.15 -5.77 3.57
CA THR A 455 -3.13 -5.09 2.75
C THR A 455 -1.87 -5.94 2.64
N SER A 456 -1.12 -5.86 1.55
CA SER A 456 0.16 -6.57 1.44
C SER A 456 1.33 -5.80 2.07
N GLU A 457 1.27 -4.47 2.09
CA GLU A 457 2.28 -3.63 2.75
C GLU A 457 1.66 -2.37 3.37
N ILE A 458 2.31 -1.85 4.42
CA ILE A 458 2.00 -0.55 5.04
C ILE A 458 3.15 0.41 4.73
N GLU A 459 2.82 1.60 4.26
CA GLU A 459 3.75 2.60 3.73
C GLU A 459 4.20 3.59 4.81
N ILE A 460 5.19 4.43 4.50
CA ILE A 460 5.71 5.42 5.45
C ILE A 460 4.66 6.49 5.74
N GLY A 461 3.92 6.91 4.71
CA GLY A 461 2.92 7.95 4.85
C GLY A 461 2.49 8.56 3.52
N LEU A 462 2.08 9.82 3.58
CA LEU A 462 1.71 10.63 2.42
C LEU A 462 2.68 11.81 2.29
N ASN A 463 2.94 12.26 1.06
CA ASN A 463 3.63 13.52 0.79
C ASN A 463 2.64 14.72 0.78
N GLU A 464 3.14 15.92 0.48
CA GLU A 464 2.34 17.16 0.41
C GLU A 464 1.21 17.10 -0.63
N ASP A 465 1.39 16.32 -1.70
CA ASP A 465 0.38 16.09 -2.75
C ASP A 465 -0.61 14.96 -2.39
N PHE A 466 -0.62 14.48 -1.15
CA PHE A 466 -1.44 13.35 -0.68
C PHE A 466 -1.16 12.02 -1.40
N ARG A 467 0.02 11.86 -1.99
CA ARG A 467 0.49 10.62 -2.61
C ARG A 467 1.23 9.77 -1.61
N VAL A 468 1.04 8.46 -1.71
CA VAL A 468 1.67 7.48 -0.82
C VAL A 468 3.17 7.41 -1.08
N ILE A 469 3.98 7.38 0.00
CA ILE A 469 5.45 7.31 -0.07
C ILE A 469 6.01 6.11 0.73
N PRO A 470 7.00 5.37 0.19
CA PRO A 470 7.56 5.48 -1.17
C PRO A 470 6.54 5.18 -2.29
N GLY A 471 5.48 4.40 -2.02
CA GLY A 471 4.37 4.19 -2.94
C GLY A 471 4.77 3.57 -4.29
N MET A 472 3.92 3.74 -5.31
CA MET A 472 4.11 3.17 -6.67
C MET A 472 3.70 4.14 -7.81
N GLY A 473 3.54 5.43 -7.50
CA GLY A 473 2.91 6.39 -8.42
C GLY A 473 1.40 6.15 -8.58
N GLU A 474 0.84 6.59 -9.70
CA GLU A 474 -0.59 6.44 -10.00
C GLU A 474 -0.88 5.03 -10.55
N PHE A 475 -1.35 4.14 -9.67
CA PHE A 475 -1.50 2.71 -9.99
C PHE A 475 -2.45 2.47 -11.16
N GLY A 476 -3.58 3.19 -11.21
CA GLY A 476 -4.55 3.04 -12.29
C GLY A 476 -3.91 3.36 -13.64
N ASP A 477 -3.17 4.45 -13.72
CA ASP A 477 -2.54 4.88 -14.97
C ASP A 477 -1.44 3.90 -15.42
N ARG A 478 -0.60 3.43 -14.49
CA ARG A 478 0.45 2.44 -14.81
C ARG A 478 -0.13 1.08 -15.22
N TYR A 479 -1.22 0.65 -14.58
CA TYR A 479 -1.86 -0.63 -14.87
C TYR A 479 -2.59 -0.62 -16.22
N PHE A 480 -3.37 0.44 -16.49
CA PHE A 480 -4.13 0.56 -17.74
C PHE A 480 -3.31 1.14 -18.89
N GLY A 481 -2.14 1.74 -18.60
CA GLY A 481 -1.28 2.46 -19.54
C GLY A 481 -1.95 3.73 -20.05
N THR A 482 -2.35 4.56 -19.10
CA THR A 482 -2.99 5.86 -19.34
C THR A 482 -2.16 7.01 -18.76
N ASP A 483 -0.90 6.71 -18.44
CA ASP A 483 0.13 7.64 -18.01
C ASP A 483 0.55 8.55 -19.16
N ASP A 484 0.36 9.86 -18.97
CA ASP A 484 0.90 11.00 -19.73
C ASP A 484 0.71 11.05 -21.27
N GLU A 485 0.23 10.01 -21.95
CA GLU A 485 0.13 9.99 -23.41
C GLU A 485 -0.94 10.96 -23.94
N CYS A 486 -2.15 10.97 -23.37
CA CYS A 486 -3.24 11.80 -23.90
C CYS A 486 -2.97 13.30 -23.76
N SER A 487 -2.41 13.74 -22.62
CA SER A 487 -2.11 15.16 -22.38
C SER A 487 -0.97 15.65 -23.29
N GLN A 488 0.03 14.79 -23.53
CA GLN A 488 1.13 15.08 -24.44
C GLN A 488 0.65 15.13 -25.89
N TYR A 489 -0.22 14.21 -26.32
CA TYR A 489 -0.80 14.23 -27.67
C TYR A 489 -1.69 15.46 -27.89
N TYR A 490 -2.46 15.88 -26.89
CA TYR A 490 -3.23 17.12 -26.97
C TYR A 490 -2.32 18.35 -27.15
N LYS A 491 -1.22 18.42 -26.37
CA LYS A 491 -0.18 19.46 -26.53
C LYS A 491 0.50 19.41 -27.90
N ALA A 492 0.69 18.21 -28.47
CA ALA A 492 1.25 18.00 -29.80
C ALA A 492 0.25 18.32 -30.96
N GLY A 493 -0.99 18.69 -30.65
CA GLY A 493 -1.99 19.12 -31.63
C GLY A 493 -3.07 18.08 -31.95
N ALA A 494 -3.04 16.89 -31.36
CA ALA A 494 -4.14 15.93 -31.49
C ALA A 494 -5.42 16.49 -30.85
N ARG A 495 -6.56 16.24 -31.49
CA ARG A 495 -7.89 16.67 -31.00
C ARG A 495 -8.89 15.53 -30.90
N PHE A 496 -8.50 14.36 -31.36
CA PHE A 496 -9.24 13.13 -31.19
C PHE A 496 -8.23 11.99 -31.00
N ALA A 497 -8.69 10.91 -30.40
CA ALA A 497 -7.95 9.66 -30.30
C ALA A 497 -8.82 8.54 -30.89
N LYS A 498 -8.25 7.34 -31.06
CA LYS A 498 -9.01 6.16 -31.49
C LYS A 498 -8.59 4.93 -30.70
N TRP A 499 -9.56 4.15 -30.22
CA TRP A 499 -9.30 2.86 -29.59
C TRP A 499 -10.15 1.77 -30.20
N ARG A 500 -9.47 0.70 -30.65
CA ARG A 500 -10.08 -0.46 -31.30
C ARG A 500 -10.17 -1.63 -30.33
N ALA A 501 -11.39 -2.10 -30.10
CA ALA A 501 -11.68 -3.35 -29.43
C ALA A 501 -12.05 -4.40 -30.49
N VAL A 502 -11.53 -5.62 -30.36
CA VAL A 502 -11.73 -6.67 -31.37
C VAL A 502 -12.52 -7.83 -30.76
N LEU A 503 -13.63 -8.19 -31.39
CA LEU A 503 -14.50 -9.31 -31.02
C LEU A 503 -14.53 -10.34 -32.15
N LYS A 504 -14.49 -11.63 -31.81
CA LYS A 504 -14.51 -12.72 -32.80
C LYS A 504 -15.84 -13.47 -32.74
N ILE A 505 -16.31 -13.92 -33.91
CA ILE A 505 -17.47 -14.82 -34.01
C ILE A 505 -16.98 -16.28 -33.99
N GLY A 506 -17.55 -17.09 -33.12
CA GLY A 506 -17.26 -18.52 -33.02
C GLY A 506 -18.46 -19.30 -32.49
N PRO A 507 -18.32 -20.61 -32.22
CA PRO A 507 -19.39 -21.44 -31.68
C PRO A 507 -19.95 -20.90 -30.35
N THR A 508 -19.06 -20.33 -29.53
CA THR A 508 -19.35 -19.79 -28.19
C THR A 508 -18.95 -18.31 -28.05
N GLU A 509 -18.47 -17.69 -29.12
CA GLU A 509 -17.92 -16.34 -29.16
C GLU A 509 -18.76 -15.37 -30.01
N PRO A 510 -18.80 -14.07 -29.66
CA PRO A 510 -18.17 -13.48 -28.48
C PRO A 510 -18.96 -13.84 -27.22
N SER A 511 -18.23 -14.20 -26.16
CA SER A 511 -18.84 -14.46 -24.87
C SER A 511 -19.41 -13.17 -24.28
N GLU A 512 -20.42 -13.28 -23.44
CA GLU A 512 -20.99 -12.12 -22.73
C GLU A 512 -19.91 -11.36 -21.95
N LEU A 513 -18.93 -12.08 -21.39
CA LEU A 513 -17.76 -11.49 -20.73
C LEU A 513 -16.90 -10.67 -21.70
N SER A 514 -16.63 -11.19 -22.90
CA SER A 514 -15.84 -10.48 -23.92
C SER A 514 -16.54 -9.19 -24.37
N ILE A 515 -17.86 -9.23 -24.54
CA ILE A 515 -18.66 -8.04 -24.88
C ILE A 515 -18.59 -7.01 -23.75
N GLN A 516 -18.82 -7.44 -22.50
CA GLN A 516 -18.80 -6.54 -21.34
C GLN A 516 -17.41 -5.94 -21.09
N GLN A 517 -16.34 -6.71 -21.25
CA GLN A 517 -14.96 -6.21 -21.06
C GLN A 517 -14.57 -5.22 -22.14
N ASN A 518 -14.87 -5.49 -23.42
CA ASN A 518 -14.57 -4.57 -24.51
C ASN A 518 -15.39 -3.27 -24.41
N ALA A 519 -16.69 -3.36 -24.07
CA ALA A 519 -17.53 -2.18 -23.86
C ALA A 519 -17.02 -1.32 -22.68
N GLN A 520 -16.62 -1.95 -21.57
CA GLN A 520 -16.04 -1.24 -20.43
C GLN A 520 -14.66 -0.64 -20.73
N GLY A 521 -13.83 -1.34 -21.51
CA GLY A 521 -12.52 -0.83 -21.95
C GLY A 521 -12.67 0.41 -22.83
N LEU A 522 -13.58 0.37 -23.79
CA LEU A 522 -13.89 1.49 -24.68
C LEU A 522 -14.50 2.69 -23.94
N ALA A 523 -15.41 2.45 -22.99
CA ALA A 523 -15.97 3.52 -22.17
C ALA A 523 -14.89 4.20 -21.30
N ARG A 524 -13.96 3.43 -20.73
CA ARG A 524 -12.82 3.95 -19.97
C ARG A 524 -11.91 4.81 -20.83
N TYR A 525 -11.50 4.27 -21.97
CA TYR A 525 -10.75 5.00 -22.98
C TYR A 525 -11.43 6.33 -23.36
N ALA A 526 -12.76 6.30 -23.52
CA ALA A 526 -13.52 7.49 -23.89
C ALA A 526 -13.47 8.59 -22.83
N ILE A 527 -13.66 8.21 -21.56
CA ILE A 527 -13.58 9.14 -20.42
C ILE A 527 -12.19 9.79 -20.36
N ILE A 528 -11.12 8.98 -20.47
CA ILE A 528 -9.74 9.49 -20.40
C ILE A 528 -9.43 10.47 -21.53
N CYS A 529 -9.89 10.18 -22.74
CA CYS A 529 -9.74 11.13 -23.86
C CYS A 529 -10.44 12.44 -23.56
N GLN A 530 -11.69 12.39 -23.10
CA GLN A 530 -12.49 13.58 -22.79
C GLN A 530 -11.85 14.41 -21.67
N GLU A 531 -11.38 13.78 -20.59
CA GLU A 531 -10.66 14.43 -19.48
C GLU A 531 -9.40 15.17 -19.97
N ASN A 532 -8.76 14.69 -21.05
CA ASN A 532 -7.56 15.28 -21.64
C ASN A 532 -7.85 16.15 -22.89
N GLY A 533 -9.13 16.48 -23.16
CA GLY A 533 -9.54 17.34 -24.29
C GLY A 533 -9.54 16.66 -25.66
N LEU A 534 -9.34 15.34 -25.73
CA LEU A 534 -9.40 14.55 -26.96
C LEU A 534 -10.82 14.01 -27.17
N VAL A 535 -11.36 14.13 -28.38
CA VAL A 535 -12.59 13.44 -28.79
C VAL A 535 -12.30 11.93 -28.94
N PRO A 536 -12.96 11.03 -28.19
CA PRO A 536 -12.70 9.60 -28.31
C PRO A 536 -13.45 8.98 -29.48
N ILE A 537 -12.73 8.30 -30.37
CA ILE A 537 -13.33 7.40 -31.35
C ILE A 537 -13.36 5.99 -30.76
N VAL A 538 -14.57 5.56 -30.39
CA VAL A 538 -14.86 4.24 -29.82
C VAL A 538 -15.11 3.24 -30.95
N GLU A 539 -14.21 2.26 -31.12
CA GLU A 539 -14.21 1.34 -32.26
C GLU A 539 -14.35 -0.13 -31.81
N PRO A 540 -15.58 -0.61 -31.49
CA PRO A 540 -15.84 -2.03 -31.24
C PRO A 540 -15.99 -2.79 -32.57
N GLU A 541 -14.91 -3.41 -33.03
CA GLU A 541 -14.90 -4.18 -34.27
C GLU A 541 -15.26 -5.65 -34.02
N VAL A 542 -16.22 -6.17 -34.79
CA VAL A 542 -16.49 -7.61 -34.90
C VAL A 542 -15.78 -8.15 -36.14
N LEU A 543 -14.92 -9.14 -35.95
CA LEU A 543 -14.20 -9.82 -37.04
C LEU A 543 -15.16 -10.68 -37.86
N THR A 544 -14.96 -10.64 -39.18
CA THR A 544 -15.71 -11.47 -40.16
C THR A 544 -15.12 -12.87 -40.34
N ASP A 545 -14.12 -13.26 -39.54
CA ASP A 545 -13.44 -14.56 -39.64
C ASP A 545 -14.33 -15.73 -39.20
N GLY A 546 -14.64 -16.66 -40.12
CA GLY A 546 -15.24 -17.96 -39.78
C GLY A 546 -16.26 -18.45 -40.81
N PRO A 547 -16.83 -19.66 -40.63
CA PRO A 547 -17.82 -20.24 -41.55
C PRO A 547 -19.25 -19.74 -41.28
N HIS A 548 -19.41 -18.67 -40.51
CA HIS A 548 -20.72 -18.17 -40.08
C HIS A 548 -21.40 -17.36 -41.20
N ASP A 549 -22.73 -17.43 -41.27
CA ASP A 549 -23.49 -16.68 -42.27
C ASP A 549 -23.69 -15.21 -41.88
N ILE A 550 -24.20 -14.43 -42.82
CA ILE A 550 -24.44 -13.00 -42.63
C ILE A 550 -25.48 -12.74 -41.52
N LYS A 551 -26.39 -13.68 -41.23
CA LYS A 551 -27.39 -13.56 -40.14
C LYS A 551 -26.76 -13.75 -38.76
N LYS A 552 -25.76 -14.62 -38.63
CA LYS A 552 -24.99 -14.76 -37.39
C LYS A 552 -24.05 -13.58 -37.18
N CYS A 553 -23.40 -13.10 -38.25
CA CYS A 553 -22.63 -11.85 -38.21
C CYS A 553 -23.53 -10.67 -37.84
N ALA A 554 -24.73 -10.59 -38.41
CA ALA A 554 -25.77 -9.65 -38.03
C ALA A 554 -26.09 -9.74 -36.56
N ALA A 555 -26.52 -10.89 -36.05
CA ALA A 555 -26.94 -11.09 -34.66
C ALA A 555 -25.82 -10.80 -33.65
N VAL A 556 -24.59 -11.25 -33.91
CA VAL A 556 -23.44 -10.93 -33.05
C VAL A 556 -23.12 -9.45 -33.16
N THR A 557 -23.07 -8.95 -34.39
CA THR A 557 -22.96 -7.53 -34.63
C THR A 557 -24.14 -6.85 -33.99
N GLU A 558 -25.38 -7.33 -33.83
CA GLU A 558 -26.53 -6.67 -33.17
C GLU A 558 -26.47 -6.68 -31.67
N THR A 559 -25.97 -7.81 -31.17
CA THR A 559 -25.54 -7.97 -29.79
C THR A 559 -24.35 -7.04 -29.48
N VAL A 560 -23.65 -6.56 -30.52
CA VAL A 560 -22.50 -5.64 -30.45
C VAL A 560 -22.80 -4.20 -31.00
N LEU A 561 -23.79 -3.98 -31.89
CA LEU A 561 -23.96 -2.93 -32.96
C LEU A 561 -25.20 -3.08 -33.95
N ALA A 562 -25.36 -4.13 -34.79
CA ALA A 562 -26.52 -4.67 -35.59
C ALA A 562 -26.70 -4.40 -37.11
N ALA A 563 -26.74 -5.42 -38.01
CA ALA A 563 -26.84 -5.21 -39.50
C ALA A 563 -27.15 -6.45 -40.42
N VAL A 564 -27.67 -6.29 -41.67
CA VAL A 564 -27.48 -7.16 -42.91
C VAL A 564 -27.81 -6.37 -44.20
N ALA A 565 -27.23 -6.60 -45.42
CA ALA A 565 -27.38 -6.01 -46.83
C ALA A 565 -27.53 -4.48 -47.10
N ALA A 566 -26.60 -3.73 -47.75
CA ALA A 566 -26.58 -2.24 -47.96
C ALA A 566 -27.79 -1.38 -47.51
N GLU A 567 -28.97 -1.46 -48.14
CA GLU A 567 -30.20 -0.78 -47.69
C GLU A 567 -30.74 -1.32 -46.37
N VAL A 568 -30.68 -2.63 -46.20
CA VAL A 568 -30.87 -3.38 -44.96
C VAL A 568 -29.68 -3.11 -43.99
N ILE A 569 -28.42 -2.91 -44.43
CA ILE A 569 -27.26 -2.62 -43.56
C ILE A 569 -27.54 -1.26 -42.98
N ALA A 570 -27.95 -0.34 -43.83
CA ALA A 570 -28.40 0.96 -43.46
C ALA A 570 -29.58 0.88 -42.49
N GLU A 571 -30.62 0.12 -42.80
CA GLU A 571 -31.84 0.07 -42.00
C GLU A 571 -31.55 -0.47 -40.61
N TYR A 572 -30.86 -1.59 -40.52
CA TYR A 572 -30.51 -2.25 -39.26
C TYR A 572 -29.46 -1.46 -38.48
N THR A 573 -28.42 -0.96 -39.15
CA THR A 573 -27.37 -0.15 -38.51
C THR A 573 -27.98 1.12 -37.95
N VAL A 574 -28.72 1.90 -38.76
CA VAL A 574 -29.36 3.13 -38.28
C VAL A 574 -30.40 2.83 -37.21
N THR A 575 -31.19 1.76 -37.34
CA THR A 575 -32.18 1.36 -36.33
C THR A 575 -31.52 0.99 -35.00
N ALA A 576 -30.42 0.25 -35.02
CA ALA A 576 -29.75 -0.14 -33.80
C ALA A 576 -28.99 1.01 -33.15
N LEU A 577 -28.38 1.88 -33.94
CA LEU A 577 -27.84 3.15 -33.43
C LEU A 577 -28.95 3.98 -32.79
N ARG A 578 -30.15 4.05 -33.40
CA ARG A 578 -31.34 4.69 -32.80
C ARG A 578 -31.81 4.05 -31.49
N ARG A 579 -31.55 2.76 -31.27
CA ARG A 579 -31.90 2.02 -30.05
C ARG A 579 -30.85 2.13 -28.95
N THR A 580 -29.59 2.39 -29.30
CA THR A 580 -28.44 2.21 -28.39
C THR A 580 -27.58 3.45 -28.21
N VAL A 581 -27.50 4.31 -29.22
CA VAL A 581 -26.69 5.53 -29.18
C VAL A 581 -27.59 6.69 -28.71
N PRO A 582 -27.17 7.50 -27.73
CA PRO A 582 -27.91 8.69 -27.31
C PRO A 582 -27.78 9.84 -28.33
N PRO A 583 -28.81 10.67 -28.55
CA PRO A 583 -28.75 11.85 -29.42
C PRO A 583 -27.65 12.86 -29.11
N ALA A 584 -27.05 12.80 -27.90
CA ALA A 584 -25.95 13.66 -27.48
C ALA A 584 -24.61 13.35 -28.17
N VAL A 585 -24.46 12.15 -28.76
CA VAL A 585 -23.30 11.87 -29.61
C VAL A 585 -23.36 12.80 -30.84
N PRO A 586 -22.25 13.38 -31.33
CA PRO A 586 -22.32 14.30 -32.48
C PRO A 586 -22.24 13.59 -33.83
N GLY A 587 -21.58 12.43 -33.88
CA GLY A 587 -21.39 11.68 -35.10
C GLY A 587 -20.88 10.26 -34.85
N ILE A 588 -21.11 9.40 -35.84
CA ILE A 588 -20.77 7.99 -35.85
C ILE A 588 -19.92 7.78 -37.10
N VAL A 589 -18.67 7.37 -36.90
CA VAL A 589 -17.69 7.16 -37.97
C VAL A 589 -17.45 5.67 -38.18
N PHE A 590 -17.94 5.13 -39.27
CA PHE A 590 -17.88 3.70 -39.53
C PHE A 590 -16.48 3.23 -39.86
N LEU A 591 -16.09 2.08 -39.30
CA LEU A 591 -14.92 1.32 -39.70
C LEU A 591 -15.23 0.49 -40.94
N SER A 592 -14.25 0.31 -41.82
CA SER A 592 -14.45 -0.48 -43.04
C SER A 592 -14.40 -1.99 -42.79
N GLY A 593 -13.74 -2.43 -41.70
CA GLY A 593 -13.55 -3.86 -41.44
C GLY A 593 -12.92 -4.59 -42.63
N GLY A 594 -13.45 -5.76 -42.98
CA GLY A 594 -13.05 -6.55 -44.16
C GLY A 594 -13.69 -6.14 -45.49
N GLN A 595 -14.54 -5.10 -45.51
CA GLN A 595 -15.25 -4.66 -46.71
C GLN A 595 -14.26 -4.17 -47.78
N SER A 596 -14.64 -4.32 -49.04
CA SER A 596 -13.90 -3.69 -50.15
C SER A 596 -13.98 -2.17 -50.06
N GLU A 597 -13.16 -1.46 -50.83
CA GLU A 597 -13.24 0.00 -50.87
C GLU A 597 -14.65 0.42 -51.31
N GLU A 598 -15.14 -0.16 -52.40
CA GLU A 598 -16.44 0.16 -52.98
C GLU A 598 -17.62 -0.20 -52.07
N GLU A 599 -17.59 -1.38 -51.46
CA GLU A 599 -18.63 -1.86 -50.55
C GLU A 599 -18.81 -0.94 -49.34
N ALA A 600 -17.70 -0.49 -48.74
CA ALA A 600 -17.75 0.42 -47.59
C ALA A 600 -18.39 1.77 -47.93
N THR A 601 -18.14 2.30 -49.13
CA THR A 601 -18.76 3.55 -49.62
C THR A 601 -20.24 3.37 -49.90
N GLN A 602 -20.63 2.27 -50.55
CA GLN A 602 -22.02 1.97 -50.86
C GLN A 602 -22.87 1.82 -49.59
N ASN A 603 -22.35 1.12 -48.58
CA ASN A 603 -23.02 0.95 -47.29
C ASN A 603 -23.20 2.29 -46.55
N LEU A 604 -22.16 3.13 -46.53
CA LEU A 604 -22.24 4.47 -45.94
C LEU A 604 -23.25 5.38 -46.66
N ASN A 605 -23.29 5.30 -47.99
CA ASN A 605 -24.22 6.05 -48.81
C ASN A 605 -25.68 5.63 -48.54
N ALA A 606 -25.94 4.33 -48.46
CA ALA A 606 -27.25 3.79 -48.14
C ALA A 606 -27.73 4.27 -46.74
N MET A 607 -26.85 4.28 -45.73
CA MET A 607 -27.13 4.81 -44.39
C MET A 607 -27.60 6.27 -44.41
N ASN A 608 -26.93 7.09 -45.20
CA ASN A 608 -27.26 8.51 -45.30
C ASN A 608 -28.53 8.76 -46.13
N LYS A 609 -28.87 7.90 -47.09
CA LYS A 609 -30.11 7.99 -47.89
C LYS A 609 -31.39 7.62 -47.14
N LEU A 610 -31.33 6.88 -46.04
CA LEU A 610 -32.53 6.46 -45.31
C LEU A 610 -33.35 7.65 -44.77
N GLU A 611 -34.65 7.66 -45.05
CA GLU A 611 -35.58 8.69 -44.57
C GLU A 611 -36.07 8.40 -43.13
N VAL A 612 -35.14 8.36 -42.18
CA VAL A 612 -35.43 8.21 -40.75
C VAL A 612 -34.68 9.24 -39.92
N LEU A 613 -35.20 9.59 -38.74
CA LEU A 613 -34.54 10.54 -37.84
C LEU A 613 -33.17 9.98 -37.39
N LYS A 614 -32.11 10.67 -37.82
CA LYS A 614 -30.71 10.40 -37.47
C LYS A 614 -30.17 11.61 -36.72
N PRO A 615 -30.20 11.63 -35.38
CA PRO A 615 -29.71 12.77 -34.60
C PRO A 615 -28.16 12.88 -34.59
N TRP A 616 -27.47 12.02 -35.34
CA TRP A 616 -26.01 11.95 -35.49
C TRP A 616 -25.61 12.17 -36.94
N THR A 617 -24.42 12.72 -37.15
CA THR A 617 -23.76 12.63 -38.45
C THR A 617 -23.27 11.20 -38.69
N LEU A 618 -23.58 10.60 -39.84
CA LEU A 618 -23.05 9.28 -40.23
C LEU A 618 -21.91 9.46 -41.25
N SER A 619 -20.69 9.15 -40.85
CA SER A 619 -19.48 9.38 -41.64
C SER A 619 -18.53 8.17 -41.58
N PHE A 620 -17.29 8.30 -42.03
CA PHE A 620 -16.33 7.21 -42.16
C PHE A 620 -15.03 7.43 -41.38
N SER A 621 -14.48 6.34 -40.84
CA SER A 621 -13.13 6.22 -40.29
C SER A 621 -12.43 5.03 -40.97
N PHE A 622 -12.23 5.14 -42.28
CA PHE A 622 -11.73 4.05 -43.12
C PHE A 622 -10.20 4.03 -43.21
N GLY A 623 -9.61 2.85 -42.96
CA GLY A 623 -8.21 2.56 -43.24
C GLY A 623 -8.06 1.89 -44.60
N ARG A 624 -8.26 0.55 -44.64
CA ARG A 624 -8.12 -0.25 -45.86
C ARG A 624 -9.03 0.23 -47.00
N ALA A 625 -10.31 0.52 -46.71
CA ALA A 625 -11.26 0.99 -47.73
C ALA A 625 -10.97 2.38 -48.33
N LEU A 626 -9.97 3.09 -47.78
CA LEU A 626 -9.51 4.40 -48.25
C LEU A 626 -8.11 4.32 -48.89
N GLN A 627 -7.29 3.34 -48.52
CA GLN A 627 -5.86 3.31 -48.84
C GLN A 627 -5.44 2.13 -49.75
N GLN A 628 -6.27 1.10 -49.94
CA GLN A 628 -5.82 -0.11 -50.64
C GLN A 628 -5.41 0.19 -52.08
N SER A 629 -6.26 0.87 -52.85
CA SER A 629 -5.95 1.23 -54.24
C SER A 629 -4.74 2.16 -54.30
N THR A 630 -4.63 3.12 -53.38
CA THR A 630 -3.47 4.01 -53.25
C THR A 630 -2.17 3.25 -53.02
N LEU A 631 -2.15 2.29 -52.09
CA LEU A 631 -0.96 1.49 -51.77
C LEU A 631 -0.55 0.61 -52.95
N LYS A 632 -1.52 -0.04 -53.61
CA LYS A 632 -1.27 -0.85 -54.82
C LYS A 632 -0.72 0.00 -55.96
N THR A 633 -1.30 1.17 -56.20
CA THR A 633 -0.84 2.10 -57.25
C THR A 633 0.53 2.69 -56.93
N TRP A 634 0.82 2.98 -55.67
CA TRP A 634 2.10 3.54 -55.26
C TRP A 634 3.25 2.54 -55.40
N GLY A 635 3.07 1.30 -54.90
CA GLY A 635 4.07 0.24 -54.98
C GLY A 635 5.46 0.60 -54.45
N GLY A 636 5.57 1.64 -53.60
CA GLY A 636 6.84 2.17 -53.08
C GLY A 636 7.65 3.02 -54.08
N LYS A 637 7.11 3.33 -55.27
CA LYS A 637 7.82 3.98 -56.36
C LYS A 637 7.56 5.48 -56.39
N LYS A 638 8.61 6.30 -56.46
CA LYS A 638 8.49 7.77 -56.47
C LYS A 638 7.74 8.28 -57.69
N GLU A 639 7.95 7.64 -58.84
CA GLU A 639 7.27 7.94 -60.10
C GLU A 639 5.76 7.68 -60.07
N SER A 640 5.27 6.89 -59.09
CA SER A 640 3.86 6.53 -58.95
C SER A 640 3.11 7.40 -57.93
N ILE A 641 3.78 8.38 -57.30
CA ILE A 641 3.18 9.23 -56.26
C ILE A 641 1.95 9.98 -56.78
N ALA A 642 2.04 10.64 -57.94
CA ALA A 642 0.93 11.43 -58.47
C ALA A 642 -0.32 10.57 -58.75
N LYS A 643 -0.13 9.37 -59.34
CA LYS A 643 -1.22 8.43 -59.60
C LYS A 643 -1.81 7.85 -58.32
N ALA A 644 -0.98 7.59 -57.30
CA ALA A 644 -1.45 7.13 -56.00
C ALA A 644 -2.26 8.20 -55.27
N GLN A 645 -1.84 9.47 -55.34
CA GLN A 645 -2.58 10.61 -54.80
C GLN A 645 -3.92 10.80 -55.50
N GLU A 646 -3.99 10.62 -56.81
CA GLU A 646 -5.23 10.66 -57.58
C GLU A 646 -6.19 9.54 -57.15
N ALA A 647 -5.68 8.31 -56.98
CA ALA A 647 -6.46 7.19 -56.46
C ALA A 647 -6.98 7.45 -55.04
N PHE A 648 -6.16 8.03 -54.16
CA PHE A 648 -6.56 8.41 -52.80
C PHE A 648 -7.66 9.48 -52.82
N LEU A 649 -7.51 10.51 -53.66
CA LEU A 649 -8.47 11.60 -53.79
C LEU A 649 -9.81 11.10 -54.34
N ALA A 650 -9.80 10.18 -55.30
CA ALA A 650 -11.01 9.57 -55.82
C ALA A 650 -11.80 8.85 -54.71
N ARG A 651 -11.10 8.06 -53.87
CA ARG A 651 -11.72 7.38 -52.73
C ARG A 651 -12.19 8.34 -51.64
N ALA A 652 -11.44 9.39 -51.37
CA ALA A 652 -11.85 10.43 -50.42
C ALA A 652 -13.12 11.18 -50.88
N LYS A 653 -13.21 11.51 -52.18
CA LYS A 653 -14.41 12.12 -52.78
C LYS A 653 -15.62 11.20 -52.72
N ALA A 654 -15.44 9.93 -53.13
CA ALA A 654 -16.51 8.94 -53.09
C ALA A 654 -17.10 8.76 -51.67
N ASN A 655 -16.24 8.65 -50.66
CA ASN A 655 -16.67 8.56 -49.27
C ASN A 655 -17.30 9.87 -48.76
N SER A 656 -16.79 11.03 -49.18
CA SER A 656 -17.40 12.34 -48.87
C SER A 656 -18.83 12.44 -49.42
N GLU A 657 -19.05 12.08 -50.69
CA GLU A 657 -20.37 12.03 -51.31
C GLU A 657 -21.31 11.04 -50.63
N ALA A 658 -20.78 9.90 -50.17
CA ALA A 658 -21.54 8.91 -49.41
C ALA A 658 -22.05 9.45 -48.07
N THR A 659 -21.30 10.34 -47.39
CA THR A 659 -21.81 11.01 -46.16
C THR A 659 -23.03 11.90 -46.42
N LEU A 660 -23.20 12.36 -47.66
CA LEU A 660 -24.33 13.18 -48.09
C LEU A 660 -25.47 12.35 -48.70
N GLY A 661 -25.32 11.04 -48.80
CA GLY A 661 -26.26 10.17 -49.53
C GLY A 661 -26.29 10.44 -51.03
N LYS A 662 -25.21 11.02 -51.60
CA LYS A 662 -25.14 11.47 -53.00
C LYS A 662 -24.24 10.61 -53.89
N TYR A 663 -23.61 9.58 -53.33
CA TYR A 663 -22.74 8.71 -54.11
C TYR A 663 -23.56 7.89 -55.12
N ALA A 664 -23.14 7.93 -56.39
CA ALA A 664 -23.84 7.33 -57.53
C ALA A 664 -23.17 6.06 -58.08
N GLY A 665 -22.10 5.57 -57.41
CA GLY A 665 -21.28 4.44 -57.88
C GLY A 665 -20.16 4.90 -58.82
N ALA A 666 -18.98 4.30 -58.70
CA ALA A 666 -17.87 4.52 -59.62
C ALA A 666 -17.99 3.59 -60.84
N SER A 667 -17.62 4.08 -62.02
CA SER A 667 -17.41 3.24 -63.20
C SER A 667 -16.18 2.34 -62.96
N ASP A 668 -16.42 1.10 -62.57
CA ASP A 668 -15.54 -0.07 -62.55
C ASP A 668 -14.03 0.20 -62.67
N THR A 669 -13.36 0.40 -61.52
CA THR A 669 -11.94 0.10 -61.39
C THR A 669 -11.83 -1.21 -60.60
N GLY A 670 -11.52 -2.31 -61.27
CA GLY A 670 -11.55 -3.67 -60.69
C GLY A 670 -10.71 -3.87 -59.41
N LEU A 671 -9.80 -2.93 -59.08
CA LEU A 671 -9.03 -2.91 -57.84
C LEU A 671 -9.85 -2.53 -56.59
N ALA A 672 -10.90 -1.71 -56.75
CA ALA A 672 -11.72 -1.19 -55.63
C ALA A 672 -12.74 -2.22 -55.11
N SER A 673 -13.08 -3.20 -55.95
CA SER A 673 -14.08 -4.25 -55.67
C SER A 673 -13.49 -5.50 -55.02
N GLU A 674 -12.15 -5.61 -54.91
CA GLU A 674 -11.49 -6.75 -54.28
C GLU A 674 -11.73 -6.78 -52.77
N SER A 675 -12.03 -7.98 -52.23
CA SER A 675 -12.16 -8.19 -50.79
C SER A 675 -10.83 -7.87 -50.08
N LEU A 676 -10.91 -7.11 -48.98
CA LEU A 676 -9.75 -6.71 -48.18
C LEU A 676 -9.44 -7.69 -47.04
N PHE A 677 -10.03 -8.88 -47.08
CA PHE A 677 -9.86 -9.93 -46.09
C PHE A 677 -8.52 -10.66 -46.25
N VAL A 678 -7.75 -10.78 -45.16
CA VAL A 678 -6.52 -11.56 -45.10
C VAL A 678 -6.59 -12.56 -43.95
N LYS A 679 -6.54 -13.86 -44.27
CA LYS A 679 -6.64 -14.95 -43.28
C LYS A 679 -5.48 -14.91 -42.30
N GLY A 680 -5.78 -14.82 -41.00
CA GLY A 680 -4.77 -14.83 -39.94
C GLY A 680 -3.96 -13.53 -39.82
N TYR A 681 -4.47 -12.43 -40.38
CA TYR A 681 -3.84 -11.12 -40.27
C TYR A 681 -3.75 -10.69 -38.80
N LYS A 682 -2.51 -10.58 -38.32
CA LYS A 682 -2.16 -9.97 -37.03
C LYS A 682 -1.40 -8.69 -37.35
N TYR A 683 -1.80 -7.59 -36.72
CA TYR A 683 -1.07 -6.33 -36.78
C TYR A 683 0.25 -6.45 -36.03
#